data_AF-A0A8D2H250-F1
#
_entry.id   AF-A0A8D2H250-F1
#
_cell.length_a   1.000
_cell.length_b   1.000
_cell.length_c   1.000
_cell.angle_alpha   90.00
_cell.angle_beta   90.00
_cell.angle_gamma   90.00
#
_symmetry.space_group_name_H-M   'P 1'
#
loop_
_entity.id
_entity.type
_entity.pdbx_description
1 polymer ?
#
loop_
_entity_poly.entity_id
_entity_poly.type
_entity_poly.pdbx_seq_one_letter_code
_entity_poly.pdbx_strand_id
1 'polypeptide(L)'
;NSSEPTDPRKPEGSDRNYAAAVKKEKEQKNQKASEQAGPPSLLSPEEGVTVYFHAIISKHFAFDPELHTVFIRGGEELGRPGWSDACEMFYVEDLRENGSLIEGSIVIPRGSLDRDIPYKYVLHRGPNQAEYEYIYKQPQRAGEHVNRCLCIKSSLVRSGDWHQYDDIICMKPPGKLQKLQNFFNDKTKKDLVKGKQMVAEIMLGRIFSILQTWNPINLKNFFTQFQQFYSVVRVPMIYEGKAQPWLSLGLGESEVKKHLWKYLKKQIGPFLEGKSGDALPESCPVRSRLRMGLVVLFLVEDVKLYLSEGDLTSLCSILCPSTCSPDTLHSDLSHILGTSERWREYLVNLCQRCMNAKVIDWLGILPVLHYCMRLAPPRKDFVSQPEDTWAALEGISFSQFQKKMPNDRKQLLCVDEYLFRSWFTLLPLGSLVPYMENSTEYLSLVPARVLDCFLGTRYRLQGLQEISYQNVEVCGWLGTCDPPASVSQVAGITGKTSLESYLTVCLKLHEAVCKITKTPKYFEIPALSACVIVRVLGLGPAVDMAEDPGAAAWKRSVTSVLQSVLATTRSWLRGVFVKSMFLKRSSVQFSYPEEIQVWRRLVGINFPAECGWKESLLGDMEGRLKQERPVFQISVFCSTLWDAAGLRDSVARRFEKCVMEAVSSACQSQTSVLEGISCHDLQKFGSLVSAVITKSWPRNNGEAVDDLDEILKHLLTGPDVKQLFKLYGVCREGWVCCPFSGSRIGQGA
;
A
#
# COMPACT_ATOMS: atom_id res chain seq x y z
N ASN A 1 -7.80 -57.65 59.97
CA ASN A 1 -7.93 -58.56 58.81
C ASN A 1 -7.10 -58.00 57.66
N SER A 2 -5.82 -58.35 57.62
CA SER A 2 -5.26 -59.39 56.73
C SER A 2 -5.02 -58.80 55.33
N SER A 3 -3.79 -58.34 55.03
CA SER A 3 -2.68 -59.13 54.43
C SER A 3 -2.62 -58.96 52.90
N GLU A 4 -1.58 -58.30 52.41
CA GLU A 4 -0.91 -58.65 51.15
C GLU A 4 -0.39 -60.11 51.23
N PRO A 5 0.07 -60.81 50.15
CA PRO A 5 0.19 -60.44 48.72
C PRO A 5 -0.29 -61.55 47.75
N THR A 6 -0.28 -61.31 46.43
CA THR A 6 0.11 -62.34 45.42
C THR A 6 0.35 -61.69 44.05
N ASP A 7 1.60 -61.69 43.60
CA ASP A 7 2.01 -61.59 42.19
C ASP A 7 2.10 -63.03 41.64
N PRO A 8 1.70 -63.33 40.39
CA PRO A 8 2.70 -63.32 39.31
C PRO A 8 2.14 -63.01 37.90
N ARG A 9 2.90 -62.26 37.07
CA ARG A 9 3.41 -62.68 35.72
C ARG A 9 3.71 -61.50 34.77
N LYS A 10 5.00 -61.42 34.37
CA LYS A 10 5.61 -60.93 33.10
C LYS A 10 5.08 -59.63 32.45
N PRO A 11 5.93 -58.60 32.25
CA PRO A 11 5.75 -57.64 31.16
C PRO A 11 6.41 -58.17 29.87
N GLU A 12 5.62 -58.32 28.81
CA GLU A 12 6.14 -58.49 27.45
C GLU A 12 6.67 -57.16 26.91
N GLY A 13 7.97 -57.14 26.61
CA GLY A 13 8.48 -56.80 25.29
C GLY A 13 8.25 -55.38 24.76
N SER A 14 9.28 -54.56 24.91
CA SER A 14 9.40 -53.21 24.37
C SER A 14 9.44 -53.13 22.83
N ASP A 15 8.47 -52.48 22.21
CA ASP A 15 8.54 -51.99 20.81
C ASP A 15 9.33 -50.67 20.65
N ARG A 16 9.84 -50.11 21.75
CA ARG A 16 10.70 -48.90 21.71
C ARG A 16 12.13 -49.18 21.25
N ASN A 17 12.58 -50.44 21.23
CA ASN A 17 13.94 -50.79 20.83
C ASN A 17 14.10 -51.01 19.32
N TYR A 18 13.04 -51.35 18.58
CA TYR A 18 13.12 -51.53 17.13
C TYR A 18 13.26 -50.20 16.37
N ALA A 19 12.50 -49.16 16.76
CA ALA A 19 12.60 -47.84 16.12
C ALA A 19 13.94 -47.14 16.41
N ALA A 20 14.53 -47.36 17.60
CA ALA A 20 15.85 -46.85 17.96
C ALA A 20 16.98 -47.64 17.30
N ALA A 21 16.82 -48.96 17.11
CA ALA A 21 17.75 -49.80 16.36
C ALA A 21 17.76 -49.48 14.86
N VAL A 22 16.59 -49.22 14.26
CA VAL A 22 16.46 -48.83 12.84
C VAL A 22 16.97 -47.40 12.58
N LYS A 23 16.83 -46.48 13.56
CA LYS A 23 17.49 -45.16 13.50
C LYS A 23 19.00 -45.27 13.63
N LYS A 24 19.51 -46.11 14.55
CA LYS A 24 20.95 -46.37 14.69
C LYS A 24 21.54 -47.10 13.47
N GLU A 25 20.80 -47.99 12.81
CA GLU A 25 21.25 -48.63 11.57
C GLU A 25 21.27 -47.67 10.38
N LYS A 26 20.30 -46.73 10.28
CA LYS A 26 20.33 -45.67 9.26
C LYS A 26 21.41 -44.62 9.53
N GLU A 27 21.65 -44.26 10.80
CA GLU A 27 22.75 -43.37 11.18
C GLU A 27 24.11 -44.05 11.03
N GLN A 28 24.25 -45.35 11.31
CA GLN A 28 25.46 -46.12 11.05
C GLN A 28 25.69 -46.39 9.55
N LYS A 29 24.63 -46.54 8.73
CA LYS A 29 24.78 -46.59 7.27
C LYS A 29 25.18 -45.24 6.68
N ASN A 30 24.66 -44.14 7.19
CA ASN A 30 25.06 -42.80 6.77
C ASN A 30 26.47 -42.42 7.27
N GLN A 31 26.88 -42.89 8.45
CA GLN A 31 28.26 -42.75 8.93
C GLN A 31 29.23 -43.66 8.16
N LYS A 32 28.86 -44.90 7.83
CA LYS A 32 29.68 -45.79 6.98
C LYS A 32 29.79 -45.30 5.53
N ALA A 33 28.75 -44.67 4.99
CA ALA A 33 28.82 -44.01 3.68
C ALA A 33 29.70 -42.74 3.69
N SER A 34 29.87 -42.11 4.86
CA SER A 34 30.79 -40.98 5.05
C SER A 34 32.23 -41.40 5.39
N GLU A 35 32.45 -42.62 5.89
CA GLU A 35 33.76 -43.14 6.32
C GLU A 35 34.44 -44.06 5.29
N GLN A 36 33.75 -44.46 4.22
CA GLN A 36 34.34 -45.18 3.08
C GLN A 36 34.54 -44.27 1.87
N ALA A 37 35.29 -43.18 2.07
CA ALA A 37 35.94 -42.49 0.97
C ALA A 37 37.20 -43.29 0.58
N GLY A 38 37.40 -43.50 -0.73
CA GLY A 38 38.67 -43.94 -1.30
C GLY A 38 39.85 -43.01 -0.91
N PRO A 39 41.09 -43.32 -1.35
CA PRO A 39 42.32 -42.83 -0.72
C PRO A 39 42.32 -41.31 -0.51
N PRO A 40 42.92 -40.82 0.61
CA PRO A 40 42.70 -39.49 1.12
C PRO A 40 43.10 -38.42 0.10
N SER A 41 42.22 -37.44 -0.09
CA SER A 41 42.57 -36.18 -0.74
C SER A 41 43.72 -35.52 0.04
N LEU A 42 44.83 -35.26 -0.64
CA LEU A 42 46.05 -34.63 -0.10
C LEU A 42 45.88 -33.13 0.27
N LEU A 43 44.64 -32.63 0.33
CA LEU A 43 44.34 -31.21 0.50
C LEU A 43 43.51 -31.00 1.76
N SER A 44 43.92 -30.03 2.58
CA SER A 44 43.17 -29.61 3.76
C SER A 44 41.79 -29.03 3.35
N PRO A 45 40.75 -29.14 4.20
CA PRO A 45 39.42 -28.56 3.92
C PRO A 45 39.42 -27.05 3.64
N GLU A 46 40.49 -26.34 4.00
CA GLU A 46 40.63 -24.90 3.76
C GLU A 46 41.13 -24.58 2.33
N GLU A 47 41.80 -25.51 1.64
CA GLU A 47 42.47 -25.31 0.35
C GLU A 47 41.64 -25.80 -0.87
N GLY A 48 40.59 -26.59 -0.65
CA GLY A 48 39.77 -27.22 -1.69
C GLY A 48 38.30 -26.79 -1.72
N VAL A 49 37.58 -27.22 -2.76
CA VAL A 49 36.12 -27.12 -2.92
C VAL A 49 35.57 -28.52 -3.10
N THR A 50 34.55 -28.88 -2.31
CA THR A 50 33.87 -30.17 -2.45
C THR A 50 32.85 -30.09 -3.58
N VAL A 51 32.97 -30.99 -4.55
CA VAL A 51 32.10 -31.09 -5.72
C VAL A 51 31.25 -32.34 -5.56
N TYR A 52 29.94 -32.17 -5.38
CA TYR A 52 28.95 -33.23 -5.35
C TYR A 52 28.37 -33.42 -6.75
N PHE A 53 28.55 -34.59 -7.34
CA PHE A 53 27.96 -34.94 -8.62
C PHE A 53 26.63 -35.66 -8.41
N HIS A 54 25.61 -35.24 -9.14
CA HIS A 54 24.28 -35.84 -9.15
C HIS A 54 23.95 -36.21 -10.59
N ALA A 55 23.76 -37.50 -10.89
CA ALA A 55 23.46 -37.95 -12.25
C ALA A 55 22.50 -39.14 -12.25
N ILE A 56 21.84 -39.37 -13.39
CA ILE A 56 20.92 -40.50 -13.56
C ILE A 56 21.45 -41.44 -14.63
N ILE A 57 21.69 -42.69 -14.28
CA ILE A 57 22.08 -43.73 -15.25
C ILE A 57 20.85 -44.20 -15.99
N SER A 58 20.88 -44.11 -17.33
CA SER A 58 19.81 -44.64 -18.16
C SER A 58 19.61 -46.14 -17.94
N LYS A 59 18.36 -46.59 -17.85
CA LYS A 59 17.99 -48.01 -17.84
C LYS A 59 18.57 -48.83 -19.00
N HIS A 60 18.94 -48.17 -20.11
CA HIS A 60 19.57 -48.82 -21.25
C HIS A 60 20.94 -49.44 -20.93
N PHE A 61 21.61 -49.00 -19.86
CA PHE A 61 22.83 -49.65 -19.40
C PHE A 61 22.60 -51.02 -18.74
N ALA A 62 21.35 -51.35 -18.35
CA ALA A 62 21.08 -52.46 -17.44
C ALA A 62 22.02 -52.41 -16.23
N PHE A 63 22.06 -51.24 -15.58
CA PHE A 63 22.92 -50.99 -14.43
C PHE A 63 22.41 -51.80 -13.23
N ASP A 64 23.32 -52.56 -12.63
CA ASP A 64 23.10 -53.32 -11.41
C ASP A 64 24.06 -52.76 -10.36
N PRO A 65 23.55 -52.11 -9.29
CA PRO A 65 24.39 -51.50 -8.27
C PRO A 65 25.15 -52.52 -7.42
N GLU A 66 24.78 -53.81 -7.45
CA GLU A 66 25.51 -54.86 -6.72
C GLU A 66 26.71 -55.40 -7.52
N LEU A 67 26.68 -55.28 -8.85
CA LEU A 67 27.67 -55.86 -9.75
C LEU A 67 28.53 -54.83 -10.48
N HIS A 68 28.03 -53.61 -10.65
CA HIS A 68 28.68 -52.58 -11.46
C HIS A 68 29.09 -51.38 -10.61
N THR A 69 30.23 -50.79 -10.97
CA THR A 69 30.77 -49.58 -10.33
C THR A 69 30.80 -48.45 -11.34
N VAL A 70 30.57 -47.22 -10.90
CA VAL A 70 30.55 -46.06 -11.80
C VAL A 70 31.54 -45.03 -11.29
N PHE A 71 32.40 -44.54 -12.17
CA PHE A 71 33.40 -43.53 -11.87
C PHE A 71 33.25 -42.30 -12.77
N ILE A 72 33.72 -41.17 -12.28
CA ILE A 72 34.02 -40.00 -13.09
C ILE A 72 35.51 -40.01 -13.42
N ARG A 73 35.82 -39.72 -14.69
CA ARG A 73 37.17 -39.46 -15.19
C ARG A 73 37.19 -38.09 -15.86
N GLY A 74 38.25 -37.31 -15.68
CA GLY A 74 38.33 -35.99 -16.29
C GLY A 74 39.76 -35.46 -16.39
N GLY A 75 39.91 -34.16 -16.63
CA GLY A 75 41.21 -33.48 -16.68
C GLY A 75 42.07 -33.67 -15.42
N GLU A 76 43.29 -33.13 -15.43
CA GLU A 76 44.27 -33.21 -14.32
C GLU A 76 43.74 -32.63 -13.00
N GLU A 77 42.72 -31.77 -13.07
CA GLU A 77 42.01 -31.21 -11.93
C GLU A 77 41.14 -32.24 -11.19
N LEU A 78 40.71 -33.30 -11.89
CA LEU A 78 39.88 -34.38 -11.34
C LEU A 78 40.68 -35.68 -11.15
N GLY A 79 41.39 -36.13 -12.18
CA GLY A 79 42.20 -37.36 -12.14
C GLY A 79 43.69 -37.07 -12.13
N ARG A 80 44.50 -37.91 -11.47
CA ARG A 80 45.97 -37.82 -11.48
C ARG A 80 46.58 -39.21 -11.71
N PRO A 81 47.05 -39.55 -12.93
CA PRO A 81 47.07 -38.71 -14.13
C PRO A 81 45.67 -38.43 -14.69
N GLY A 82 45.52 -37.39 -15.51
CA GLY A 82 44.25 -37.06 -16.16
C GLY A 82 43.63 -38.28 -16.86
N TRP A 83 42.30 -38.36 -16.81
CA TRP A 83 41.48 -39.46 -17.29
C TRP A 83 41.67 -40.79 -16.53
N SER A 84 42.18 -40.76 -15.30
CA SER A 84 42.06 -41.85 -14.32
C SER A 84 40.71 -41.83 -13.60
N ASP A 85 40.33 -42.95 -12.95
CA ASP A 85 39.19 -43.00 -12.03
C ASP A 85 39.42 -42.01 -10.88
N ALA A 86 38.56 -40.99 -10.79
CA ALA A 86 38.74 -39.85 -9.89
C ALA A 86 37.68 -39.79 -8.77
N CYS A 87 36.42 -39.98 -9.13
CA CYS A 87 35.30 -39.95 -8.19
C CYS A 87 34.44 -41.18 -8.39
N GLU A 88 34.32 -42.02 -7.36
CA GLU A 88 33.36 -43.11 -7.33
C GLU A 88 31.94 -42.55 -7.15
N MET A 89 30.98 -43.15 -7.86
CA MET A 89 29.57 -42.79 -7.80
C MET A 89 28.80 -43.92 -7.13
N PHE A 90 28.02 -43.56 -6.12
CA PHE A 90 27.22 -44.46 -5.31
C PHE A 90 25.76 -44.44 -5.75
N TYR A 91 25.13 -45.61 -5.75
CA TYR A 91 23.71 -45.73 -5.99
C TYR A 91 22.89 -45.18 -4.83
N VAL A 92 21.85 -44.41 -5.16
CA VAL A 92 20.98 -43.73 -4.19
C VAL A 92 19.55 -44.23 -4.25
N GLU A 93 18.96 -44.24 -5.44
CA GLU A 93 17.54 -44.55 -5.62
C GLU A 93 17.24 -45.10 -7.02
N ASP A 94 16.28 -46.03 -7.11
CA ASP A 94 15.71 -46.50 -8.36
C ASP A 94 14.53 -45.59 -8.76
N LEU A 95 14.69 -44.91 -9.90
CA LEU A 95 13.67 -44.03 -10.47
C LEU A 95 12.78 -44.77 -11.49
N ARG A 96 12.78 -46.10 -11.44
CA ARG A 96 11.96 -47.02 -12.26
C ARG A 96 12.20 -46.81 -13.75
N GLU A 97 11.19 -46.29 -14.46
CA GLU A 97 11.26 -46.07 -15.90
C GLU A 97 12.34 -45.05 -16.31
N ASN A 98 12.81 -44.24 -15.35
CA ASN A 98 13.69 -43.10 -15.57
C ASN A 98 15.17 -43.42 -15.35
N GLY A 99 15.49 -44.62 -14.84
CA GLY A 99 16.85 -45.07 -14.56
C GLY A 99 17.23 -45.04 -13.08
N SER A 100 18.53 -45.04 -12.79
CA SER A 100 19.05 -45.12 -11.42
C SER A 100 19.81 -43.86 -11.05
N LEU A 101 19.47 -43.27 -9.90
CA LEU A 101 20.10 -42.08 -9.38
C LEU A 101 21.41 -42.43 -8.68
N ILE A 102 22.49 -41.75 -9.07
CA ILE A 102 23.81 -41.94 -8.49
C ILE A 102 24.40 -40.61 -8.02
N GLU A 103 25.17 -40.66 -6.94
CA GLU A 103 25.83 -39.51 -6.34
C GLU A 103 27.27 -39.82 -5.97
N GLY A 104 28.16 -38.85 -6.11
CA GLY A 104 29.56 -38.99 -5.72
C GLY A 104 30.11 -37.63 -5.34
N SER A 105 31.22 -37.62 -4.61
CA SER A 105 31.87 -36.36 -4.21
C SER A 105 33.37 -36.44 -4.34
N ILE A 106 33.99 -35.34 -4.75
CA ILE A 106 35.44 -35.18 -4.83
C ILE A 106 35.83 -33.77 -4.36
N VAL A 107 37.01 -33.63 -3.77
CA VAL A 107 37.59 -32.33 -3.43
C VAL A 107 38.54 -31.90 -4.54
N ILE A 108 38.29 -30.74 -5.15
CA ILE A 108 39.18 -30.14 -6.16
C ILE A 108 39.91 -28.92 -5.60
N PRO A 109 41.09 -28.56 -6.15
CA PRO A 109 41.80 -27.34 -5.74
C PRO A 109 40.98 -26.07 -6.03
N ARG A 110 41.00 -25.08 -5.13
CA ARG A 110 40.35 -23.76 -5.36
C ARG A 110 40.85 -23.04 -6.63
N GLY A 111 42.10 -23.29 -7.03
CA GLY A 111 42.67 -22.75 -8.27
C GLY A 111 41.98 -23.24 -9.55
N SER A 112 41.15 -24.29 -9.45
CA SER A 112 40.36 -24.86 -10.55
C SER A 112 38.99 -24.18 -10.72
N LEU A 113 38.61 -23.27 -9.84
CA LEU A 113 37.40 -22.46 -9.97
C LEU A 113 37.46 -21.57 -11.23
N ASP A 114 36.29 -21.33 -11.82
CA ASP A 114 36.11 -20.55 -13.06
C ASP A 114 36.89 -21.09 -14.28
N ARG A 115 37.39 -22.33 -14.21
CA ARG A 115 38.01 -23.05 -15.34
C ARG A 115 37.04 -24.06 -15.95
N ASP A 116 37.32 -24.41 -17.20
CA ASP A 116 36.60 -25.42 -17.95
C ASP A 116 37.30 -26.78 -17.80
N ILE A 117 36.68 -27.69 -17.04
CA ILE A 117 37.26 -29.00 -16.75
C ILE A 117 36.48 -30.07 -17.54
N PRO A 118 37.08 -30.75 -18.53
CA PRO A 118 36.43 -31.83 -19.25
C PRO A 118 36.32 -33.09 -18.39
N TYR A 119 35.18 -33.76 -18.42
CA TYR A 119 34.98 -35.04 -17.72
C TYR A 119 33.92 -35.94 -18.38
N LYS A 120 33.88 -37.20 -17.96
CA LYS A 120 32.88 -38.22 -18.34
C LYS A 120 32.62 -39.23 -17.23
N TYR A 121 31.42 -39.79 -17.28
CA TYR A 121 31.07 -41.01 -16.53
C TYR A 121 31.55 -42.27 -17.24
N VAL A 122 31.98 -43.25 -16.45
CA VAL A 122 32.46 -44.57 -16.88
C VAL A 122 31.82 -45.65 -16.04
N LEU A 123 31.20 -46.63 -16.70
CA LEU A 123 30.60 -47.81 -16.07
C LEU A 123 31.58 -48.98 -16.15
N HIS A 124 31.89 -49.58 -15.00
CA HIS A 124 32.70 -50.80 -14.89
C HIS A 124 31.79 -52.01 -14.66
N ARG A 125 31.82 -52.98 -15.58
CA ARG A 125 31.08 -54.26 -15.47
C ARG A 125 31.93 -55.43 -14.97
N GLY A 126 33.22 -55.17 -14.69
CA GLY A 126 34.19 -56.17 -14.26
C GLY A 126 35.62 -55.72 -14.55
N PRO A 127 36.63 -56.51 -14.14
CA PRO A 127 38.03 -56.21 -14.41
C PRO A 127 38.25 -56.14 -15.94
N ASN A 128 38.60 -54.94 -16.42
CA ASN A 128 38.84 -54.59 -17.84
C ASN A 128 37.61 -54.35 -18.74
N GLN A 129 36.40 -54.24 -18.19
CA GLN A 129 35.20 -53.86 -18.95
C GLN A 129 34.69 -52.49 -18.51
N ALA A 130 35.27 -51.43 -19.09
CA ALA A 130 34.90 -50.04 -18.84
C ALA A 130 34.18 -49.44 -20.06
N GLU A 131 32.96 -48.97 -19.86
CA GLU A 131 32.13 -48.31 -20.89
C GLU A 131 31.97 -46.83 -20.54
N TYR A 132 32.53 -45.95 -21.37
CA TYR A 132 32.29 -44.51 -21.26
C TYR A 132 30.85 -44.17 -21.65
N GLU A 133 30.32 -43.14 -21.00
CA GLU A 133 29.05 -42.55 -21.42
C GLU A 133 29.11 -42.03 -22.86
N TYR A 134 27.93 -41.98 -23.47
CA TYR A 134 27.74 -41.45 -24.80
C TYR A 134 26.97 -40.13 -24.77
N ILE A 135 27.65 -39.05 -25.16
CA ILE A 135 27.02 -37.75 -25.40
C ILE A 135 26.54 -37.73 -26.84
N TYR A 136 25.23 -37.56 -27.04
CA TYR A 136 24.56 -37.57 -28.34
C TYR A 136 24.87 -36.32 -29.19
N LYS A 137 26.14 -36.04 -29.45
CA LYS A 137 26.59 -34.96 -30.34
C LYS A 137 27.68 -35.51 -31.26
N GLN A 138 27.59 -35.18 -32.54
CA GLN A 138 28.65 -35.49 -33.50
C GLN A 138 29.86 -34.58 -33.26
N PRO A 139 31.07 -35.13 -33.19
CA PRO A 139 32.28 -34.34 -33.05
C PRO A 139 32.48 -33.39 -34.23
N GLN A 140 33.00 -32.18 -33.99
CA GLN A 140 33.35 -31.18 -35.00
C GLN A 140 34.54 -31.64 -35.86
N ARG A 141 35.48 -32.37 -35.27
CA ARG A 141 36.64 -32.92 -35.97
C ARG A 141 36.73 -34.43 -35.77
N ALA A 142 37.17 -35.12 -36.81
CA ALA A 142 37.43 -36.55 -36.73
C ALA A 142 38.52 -36.82 -35.68
N GLY A 143 38.24 -37.72 -34.74
CA GLY A 143 39.14 -38.06 -33.63
C GLY A 143 38.95 -37.23 -32.36
N GLU A 144 38.15 -36.16 -32.35
CA GLU A 144 37.82 -35.43 -31.13
C GLU A 144 36.73 -36.16 -30.33
N HIS A 145 36.82 -36.06 -29.00
CA HIS A 145 35.81 -36.58 -28.08
C HIS A 145 34.94 -35.43 -27.55
N VAL A 146 33.63 -35.63 -27.57
CA VAL A 146 32.68 -34.74 -26.88
C VAL A 146 32.61 -35.18 -25.41
N ASN A 147 32.96 -34.28 -24.50
CA ASN A 147 32.95 -34.50 -23.05
C ASN A 147 31.96 -33.56 -22.36
N ARG A 148 31.59 -33.88 -21.12
CA ARG A 148 30.91 -32.92 -20.24
C ARG A 148 31.91 -31.83 -19.86
N CYS A 149 31.40 -30.66 -19.51
CA CYS A 149 32.22 -29.52 -19.13
C CYS A 149 31.79 -29.05 -17.73
N LEU A 150 32.68 -29.24 -16.75
CA LEU A 150 32.48 -28.75 -15.40
C LEU A 150 33.03 -27.32 -15.35
N CYS A 151 32.16 -26.37 -14.98
CA CYS A 151 32.51 -24.97 -14.83
C CYS A 151 31.95 -24.48 -13.49
N ILE A 152 32.79 -24.47 -12.46
CA ILE A 152 32.40 -24.11 -11.09
C ILE A 152 32.62 -22.62 -10.91
N LYS A 153 31.53 -21.88 -10.83
CA LYS A 153 31.58 -20.43 -10.66
C LYS A 153 31.93 -20.08 -9.23
N SER A 154 33.06 -19.39 -9.02
CA SER A 154 33.50 -18.98 -7.68
C SER A 154 32.43 -18.16 -6.93
N SER A 155 31.65 -17.35 -7.65
CA SER A 155 30.56 -16.54 -7.08
C SER A 155 29.40 -17.33 -6.47
N LEU A 156 29.26 -18.62 -6.81
CA LEU A 156 28.19 -19.52 -6.35
C LEU A 156 28.67 -20.56 -5.32
N VAL A 157 29.95 -20.55 -4.95
CA VAL A 157 30.56 -21.47 -3.96
C VAL A 157 30.78 -20.71 -2.64
N ARG A 158 29.69 -20.34 -1.97
CA ARG A 158 29.73 -19.52 -0.73
C ARG A 158 30.03 -20.33 0.54
N SER A 159 29.67 -21.62 0.55
CA SER A 159 29.82 -22.53 1.69
C SER A 159 31.02 -23.47 1.59
N GLY A 160 31.76 -23.45 0.48
CA GLY A 160 32.82 -24.42 0.18
C GLY A 160 32.37 -25.60 -0.69
N ASP A 161 31.06 -25.72 -0.96
CA ASP A 161 30.47 -26.84 -1.69
C ASP A 161 29.85 -26.39 -3.04
N TRP A 162 29.98 -27.25 -4.05
CA TRP A 162 29.33 -27.14 -5.34
C TRP A 162 28.53 -28.41 -5.66
N HIS A 163 27.26 -28.26 -6.01
CA HIS A 163 26.42 -29.35 -6.49
C HIS A 163 26.31 -29.31 -8.02
N GLN A 164 26.93 -30.29 -8.68
CA GLN A 164 26.90 -30.52 -10.11
C GLN A 164 25.71 -31.41 -10.46
N TYR A 165 24.61 -30.79 -10.91
CA TYR A 165 23.40 -31.50 -11.34
C TYR A 165 23.47 -31.88 -12.81
N ASP A 166 24.07 -33.04 -13.07
CA ASP A 166 24.18 -33.61 -14.39
C ASP A 166 22.88 -34.28 -14.83
N ASP A 167 22.73 -34.37 -16.16
CA ASP A 167 21.59 -35.01 -16.79
C ASP A 167 21.75 -36.54 -16.86
N ILE A 168 20.98 -37.16 -17.76
CA ILE A 168 21.00 -38.60 -17.95
C ILE A 168 22.32 -39.07 -18.59
N ILE A 169 22.98 -40.04 -17.95
CA ILE A 169 24.12 -40.78 -18.49
C ILE A 169 23.56 -41.79 -19.48
N CYS A 170 23.95 -41.65 -20.74
CA CYS A 170 23.43 -42.46 -21.84
C CYS A 170 24.44 -43.50 -22.32
N MET A 171 23.91 -44.66 -22.70
CA MET A 171 24.69 -45.73 -23.33
C MET A 171 24.83 -45.45 -24.83
N LYS A 172 25.97 -45.85 -25.40
CA LYS A 172 26.09 -45.92 -26.86
C LYS A 172 25.05 -46.91 -27.40
N PRO A 173 24.21 -46.52 -28.38
CA PRO A 173 23.14 -47.41 -28.85
C PRO A 173 23.70 -48.69 -29.50
N PRO A 174 23.12 -49.87 -29.22
CA PRO A 174 23.65 -51.15 -29.71
C PRO A 174 23.33 -51.43 -31.19
N GLY A 175 24.26 -52.10 -31.89
CA GLY A 175 24.01 -52.78 -33.17
C GLY A 175 23.59 -51.91 -34.36
N LYS A 176 22.67 -52.41 -35.21
CA LYS A 176 22.25 -51.78 -36.48
C LYS A 176 21.64 -50.37 -36.35
N LEU A 177 21.23 -49.94 -35.13
CA LEU A 177 20.85 -48.54 -34.84
C LEU A 177 22.02 -47.56 -34.99
N GLN A 178 23.26 -48.05 -34.98
CA GLN A 178 24.47 -47.28 -35.22
C GLN A 178 24.50 -46.70 -36.65
N LYS A 179 23.88 -47.37 -37.64
CA LYS A 179 23.79 -46.87 -39.03
C LYS A 179 22.80 -45.71 -39.20
N LEU A 180 21.86 -45.55 -38.27
CA LEU A 180 20.91 -44.42 -38.25
C LEU A 180 21.52 -43.16 -37.60
N GLN A 181 22.73 -43.25 -37.02
CA GLN A 181 23.42 -42.17 -36.29
C GLN A 181 23.85 -40.98 -37.16
N ASN A 182 23.98 -41.19 -38.47
CA ASN A 182 24.35 -40.12 -39.40
C ASN A 182 23.22 -39.07 -39.54
N PHE A 183 22.01 -39.41 -39.10
CA PHE A 183 20.90 -38.49 -39.00
C PHE A 183 20.58 -38.25 -37.52
N PHE A 184 21.17 -37.20 -36.95
CA PHE A 184 20.65 -36.57 -35.73
C PHE A 184 19.27 -35.99 -36.03
N ASN A 185 18.27 -36.85 -36.15
CA ASN A 185 16.94 -36.48 -36.59
C ASN A 185 16.20 -35.76 -35.47
N ASP A 186 15.16 -35.00 -35.85
CA ASP A 186 14.37 -34.22 -34.90
C ASP A 186 13.70 -35.08 -33.81
N LYS A 187 13.45 -36.36 -34.06
CA LYS A 187 12.83 -37.28 -33.10
C LYS A 187 13.78 -37.60 -31.95
N THR A 188 15.01 -38.04 -32.25
CA THR A 188 16.03 -38.34 -31.25
C THR A 188 16.39 -37.09 -30.43
N LYS A 189 16.47 -35.93 -31.07
CA LYS A 189 16.66 -34.64 -30.39
C LYS A 189 15.53 -34.33 -29.41
N LYS A 190 14.26 -34.49 -29.83
CA LYS A 190 13.10 -34.27 -28.96
C LYS A 190 13.06 -35.22 -27.77
N ASP A 191 13.39 -36.49 -27.98
CA ASP A 191 13.40 -37.50 -26.91
C ASP A 191 14.52 -37.21 -25.89
N LEU A 192 15.71 -36.79 -26.35
CA LEU A 192 16.80 -36.37 -25.49
C LEU A 192 16.46 -35.12 -24.66
N VAL A 193 15.81 -34.12 -25.28
CA VAL A 193 15.34 -32.92 -24.56
C VAL A 193 14.30 -33.27 -23.50
N LYS A 194 13.35 -34.16 -23.81
CA LYS A 194 12.37 -34.66 -22.82
C LYS A 194 13.06 -35.40 -21.67
N GLY A 195 14.06 -36.23 -21.96
CA GLY A 195 14.85 -36.93 -20.95
C GLY A 195 15.57 -35.94 -20.02
N LYS A 196 16.26 -34.94 -20.57
CA LYS A 196 16.93 -33.88 -19.79
C LYS A 196 15.95 -33.09 -18.92
N GLN A 197 14.78 -32.74 -19.46
CA GLN A 197 13.71 -32.07 -18.71
C GLN A 197 13.23 -32.94 -17.54
N MET A 198 13.00 -34.23 -17.77
CA MET A 198 12.61 -35.16 -16.72
C MET A 198 13.65 -35.27 -15.60
N VAL A 199 14.94 -35.41 -15.95
CA VAL A 199 16.03 -35.43 -14.96
C VAL A 199 16.06 -34.12 -14.17
N ALA A 200 15.91 -32.98 -14.85
CA ALA A 200 15.84 -31.68 -14.21
C ALA A 200 14.67 -31.58 -13.20
N GLU A 201 13.48 -32.12 -13.51
CA GLU A 201 12.36 -32.18 -12.55
C GLU A 201 12.69 -33.02 -11.30
N ILE A 202 13.42 -34.14 -11.47
CA ILE A 202 13.84 -35.02 -10.36
C ILE A 202 14.86 -34.31 -9.48
N MET A 203 15.87 -33.68 -10.08
CA MET A 203 16.88 -32.90 -9.34
C MET A 203 16.24 -31.72 -8.61
N LEU A 204 15.30 -31.01 -9.26
CA LEU A 204 14.51 -29.97 -8.59
C LEU A 204 13.73 -30.53 -7.40
N GLY A 205 13.09 -31.69 -7.54
CA GLY A 205 12.40 -32.38 -6.44
C GLY A 205 13.31 -32.60 -5.23
N ARG A 206 14.56 -33.00 -5.45
CA ARG A 206 15.56 -33.16 -4.38
C ARG A 206 16.00 -31.85 -3.77
N ILE A 207 16.24 -30.82 -4.58
CA ILE A 207 16.57 -29.49 -4.05
C ILE A 207 15.43 -28.98 -3.17
N PHE A 208 14.18 -29.11 -3.64
CA PHE A 208 13.01 -28.71 -2.88
C PHE A 208 12.82 -29.52 -1.59
N SER A 209 13.24 -30.79 -1.52
CA SER A 209 13.10 -31.60 -0.30
C SER A 209 13.91 -31.06 0.88
N ILE A 210 14.94 -30.24 0.64
CA ILE A 210 15.67 -29.50 1.68
C ILE A 210 14.72 -28.64 2.52
N LEU A 211 13.64 -28.14 1.90
CA LEU A 211 12.65 -27.28 2.54
C LEU A 211 11.65 -28.03 3.41
N GLN A 212 11.66 -29.38 3.43
CA GLN A 212 10.81 -30.17 4.33
C GLN A 212 11.02 -29.79 5.79
N THR A 213 12.26 -29.47 6.16
CA THR A 213 12.56 -28.86 7.45
C THR A 213 12.82 -27.38 7.26
N TRP A 214 11.86 -26.56 7.66
CA TRP A 214 11.91 -25.11 7.47
C TRP A 214 12.74 -24.41 8.54
N ASN A 215 13.95 -23.97 8.18
CA ASN A 215 14.84 -23.18 9.05
C ASN A 215 15.83 -22.35 8.19
N PRO A 216 16.57 -21.39 8.77
CA PRO A 216 17.45 -20.50 8.01
C PRO A 216 18.61 -21.21 7.30
N ILE A 217 19.15 -22.30 7.87
CA ILE A 217 20.25 -23.07 7.29
C ILE A 217 19.77 -23.78 6.01
N ASN A 218 18.65 -24.48 6.10
CA ASN A 218 18.06 -25.19 4.98
C ASN A 218 17.58 -24.23 3.89
N LEU A 219 17.05 -23.06 4.24
CA LEU A 219 16.72 -22.01 3.28
C LEU A 219 17.96 -21.54 2.51
N LYS A 220 19.06 -21.25 3.21
CA LYS A 220 20.32 -20.86 2.58
C LYS A 220 20.88 -21.95 1.66
N ASN A 221 20.81 -23.22 2.11
CA ASN A 221 21.24 -24.37 1.31
C ASN A 221 20.37 -24.53 0.07
N PHE A 222 19.04 -24.41 0.20
CA PHE A 222 18.11 -24.44 -0.91
C PHE A 222 18.41 -23.33 -1.93
N PHE A 223 18.55 -22.07 -1.50
CA PHE A 223 18.85 -20.97 -2.42
C PHE A 223 20.18 -21.17 -3.16
N THR A 224 21.21 -21.61 -2.43
CA THR A 224 22.53 -21.87 -3.01
C THR A 224 22.49 -23.01 -4.02
N GLN A 225 21.92 -24.16 -3.64
CA GLN A 225 21.81 -25.32 -4.52
C GLN A 225 20.91 -25.06 -5.71
N PHE A 226 19.83 -24.29 -5.55
CA PHE A 226 19.00 -23.88 -6.68
C PHE A 226 19.76 -22.99 -7.67
N GLN A 227 20.53 -22.01 -7.19
CA GLN A 227 21.36 -21.17 -8.06
C GLN A 227 22.44 -21.98 -8.81
N GLN A 228 23.04 -22.95 -8.13
CA GLN A 228 24.00 -23.90 -8.73
C GLN A 228 23.31 -24.76 -9.79
N PHE A 229 22.18 -25.38 -9.46
CA PHE A 229 21.33 -26.13 -10.38
C PHE A 229 20.99 -25.31 -11.62
N TYR A 230 20.43 -24.11 -11.43
CA TYR A 230 20.05 -23.25 -12.55
C TYR A 230 21.27 -22.88 -13.39
N SER A 231 22.42 -22.57 -12.77
CA SER A 231 23.66 -22.28 -13.51
C SER A 231 24.10 -23.45 -14.40
N VAL A 232 23.94 -24.70 -13.94
CA VAL A 232 24.28 -25.91 -14.71
C VAL A 232 23.29 -26.16 -15.84
N VAL A 233 21.98 -26.12 -15.56
CA VAL A 233 20.96 -26.52 -16.56
C VAL A 233 20.59 -25.41 -17.54
N ARG A 234 20.82 -24.13 -17.21
CA ARG A 234 20.41 -22.97 -18.02
C ARG A 234 20.95 -23.02 -19.44
N VAL A 235 22.22 -23.40 -19.59
CA VAL A 235 22.88 -23.56 -20.89
C VAL A 235 23.67 -24.86 -20.85
N PRO A 236 23.23 -25.92 -21.55
CA PRO A 236 23.98 -27.17 -21.60
C PRO A 236 25.37 -26.95 -22.21
N MET A 237 26.42 -27.13 -21.39
CA MET A 237 27.81 -26.96 -21.80
C MET A 237 28.45 -28.32 -22.11
N ILE A 238 29.34 -28.31 -23.10
CA ILE A 238 30.14 -29.47 -23.50
C ILE A 238 31.57 -29.02 -23.76
N TYR A 239 32.51 -29.97 -23.71
CA TYR A 239 33.91 -29.74 -24.01
C TYR A 239 34.34 -30.55 -25.23
N GLU A 240 34.90 -29.87 -26.22
CA GLU A 240 35.42 -30.45 -27.46
C GLU A 240 36.57 -29.56 -27.94
N GLY A 241 37.78 -29.87 -27.47
CA GLY A 241 38.96 -29.01 -27.58
C GLY A 241 38.89 -27.72 -26.73
N LYS A 242 37.69 -27.16 -26.57
CA LYS A 242 37.32 -26.01 -25.74
C LYS A 242 35.90 -26.18 -25.20
N ALA A 243 35.57 -25.47 -24.13
CA ALA A 243 34.19 -25.36 -23.66
C ALA A 243 33.31 -24.58 -24.65
N GLN A 244 32.09 -25.06 -24.85
CA GLN A 244 31.12 -24.41 -25.72
C GLN A 244 29.69 -24.83 -25.38
N PRO A 245 28.68 -23.99 -25.67
CA PRO A 245 27.28 -24.38 -25.57
C PRO A 245 26.91 -25.48 -26.58
N TRP A 246 26.03 -26.39 -26.18
CA TRP A 246 25.50 -27.42 -27.06
C TRP A 246 24.33 -26.91 -27.92
N LEU A 247 24.64 -25.99 -28.84
CA LEU A 247 23.63 -25.30 -29.66
C LEU A 247 22.74 -26.25 -30.49
N SER A 248 23.29 -27.35 -31.02
CA SER A 248 22.52 -28.31 -31.83
C SER A 248 21.40 -29.03 -31.07
N LEU A 249 21.46 -29.06 -29.72
CA LEU A 249 20.42 -29.63 -28.87
C LEU A 249 19.13 -28.79 -28.87
N GLY A 250 19.20 -27.50 -29.18
CA GLY A 250 18.04 -26.61 -29.21
C GLY A 250 17.34 -26.44 -27.86
N LEU A 251 18.03 -26.73 -26.75
CA LEU A 251 17.57 -26.47 -25.38
C LEU A 251 18.20 -25.15 -24.92
N GLY A 252 17.48 -24.05 -25.13
CA GLY A 252 17.92 -22.72 -24.71
C GLY A 252 17.41 -22.36 -23.31
N GLU A 253 17.88 -21.21 -22.82
CA GLU A 253 17.47 -20.66 -21.52
C GLU A 253 15.94 -20.43 -21.45
N SER A 254 15.30 -20.05 -22.56
CA SER A 254 13.85 -19.83 -22.63
C SER A 254 13.06 -21.12 -22.36
N GLU A 255 13.46 -22.23 -22.98
CA GLU A 255 12.85 -23.54 -22.79
C GLU A 255 13.04 -24.03 -21.35
N VAL A 256 14.24 -23.83 -20.77
CA VAL A 256 14.53 -24.15 -19.37
C VAL A 256 13.64 -23.34 -18.43
N LYS A 257 13.51 -22.02 -18.65
CA LYS A 257 12.63 -21.15 -17.86
C LYS A 257 11.17 -21.58 -17.95
N LYS A 258 10.68 -21.91 -19.15
CA LYS A 258 9.31 -22.40 -19.35
C LYS A 258 9.06 -23.71 -18.59
N HIS A 259 10.03 -24.61 -18.62
CA HIS A 259 9.95 -25.88 -17.92
C HIS A 259 9.99 -25.72 -16.39
N LEU A 260 10.91 -24.88 -15.89
CA LEU A 260 10.97 -24.51 -14.48
C LEU A 260 9.63 -23.90 -14.02
N TRP A 261 9.06 -22.96 -14.78
CA TRP A 261 7.77 -22.38 -14.43
C TRP A 261 6.63 -23.41 -14.40
N LYS A 262 6.63 -24.38 -15.34
CA LYS A 262 5.68 -25.51 -15.32
C LYS A 262 5.82 -26.34 -14.04
N TYR A 263 7.04 -26.61 -13.60
CA TYR A 263 7.30 -27.31 -12.35
C TYR A 263 6.78 -26.50 -11.15
N LEU A 264 7.08 -25.20 -11.09
CA LEU A 264 6.61 -24.32 -10.00
C LEU A 264 5.09 -24.27 -9.94
N LYS A 265 4.40 -24.19 -11.09
CA LYS A 265 2.94 -24.29 -11.19
C LYS A 265 2.38 -25.56 -10.55
N LYS A 266 3.04 -26.71 -10.77
CA LYS A 266 2.66 -27.98 -10.15
C LYS A 266 2.80 -27.93 -8.62
N GLN A 267 3.84 -27.26 -8.10
CA GLN A 267 4.05 -27.12 -6.66
C GLN A 267 3.02 -26.20 -6.00
N ILE A 268 2.59 -25.15 -6.69
CA ILE A 268 1.61 -24.20 -6.14
C ILE A 268 0.14 -24.62 -6.34
N GLY A 269 -0.15 -25.49 -7.30
CA GLY A 269 -1.50 -25.94 -7.65
C GLY A 269 -2.35 -26.37 -6.45
N PRO A 270 -1.86 -27.24 -5.53
CA PRO A 270 -2.62 -27.66 -4.36
C PRO A 270 -3.10 -26.50 -3.48
N PHE A 271 -2.31 -25.44 -3.35
CA PHE A 271 -2.68 -24.27 -2.54
C PHE A 271 -3.73 -23.39 -3.23
N LEU A 272 -3.70 -23.31 -4.56
CA LEU A 272 -4.73 -22.62 -5.35
C LEU A 272 -6.07 -23.36 -5.27
N GLU A 273 -6.05 -24.69 -5.11
CA GLU A 273 -7.22 -25.53 -4.85
C GLU A 273 -7.71 -25.47 -3.38
N GLY A 274 -7.05 -24.69 -2.52
CA GLY A 274 -7.45 -24.51 -1.11
C GLY A 274 -6.98 -25.62 -0.17
N LYS A 275 -6.09 -26.53 -0.60
CA LYS A 275 -5.53 -27.57 0.28
C LYS A 275 -4.56 -26.98 1.29
N SER A 276 -4.60 -27.47 2.53
CA SER A 276 -3.70 -27.07 3.61
C SER A 276 -3.46 -28.23 4.59
N GLY A 277 -2.36 -28.16 5.36
CA GLY A 277 -2.05 -29.15 6.39
C GLY A 277 -1.95 -30.57 5.84
N ASP A 278 -2.78 -31.48 6.36
CA ASP A 278 -2.80 -32.90 5.99
C ASP A 278 -3.49 -33.16 4.64
N ALA A 279 -4.26 -32.20 4.12
CA ALA A 279 -4.85 -32.31 2.79
C ALA A 279 -3.83 -32.06 1.66
N LEU A 280 -2.62 -31.61 1.99
CA LEU A 280 -1.52 -31.49 1.02
C LEU A 280 -0.89 -32.86 0.74
N PRO A 281 -0.49 -33.14 -0.51
CA PRO A 281 0.25 -34.36 -0.84
C PRO A 281 1.48 -34.52 0.05
N GLU A 282 1.79 -35.74 0.47
CA GLU A 282 3.02 -36.03 1.24
C GLU A 282 4.30 -35.60 0.51
N SER A 283 4.25 -35.60 -0.82
CA SER A 283 5.34 -35.12 -1.68
C SER A 283 5.53 -33.60 -1.69
N CYS A 284 4.65 -32.83 -1.03
CA CYS A 284 4.76 -31.38 -0.97
C CYS A 284 5.89 -30.97 0.00
N PRO A 285 6.94 -30.29 -0.48
CA PRO A 285 8.13 -30.00 0.32
C PRO A 285 7.88 -28.91 1.37
N VAL A 286 6.89 -28.03 1.15
CA VAL A 286 6.57 -26.92 2.06
C VAL A 286 5.08 -26.95 2.32
N ARG A 287 4.67 -27.03 3.58
CA ARG A 287 3.23 -27.14 3.94
C ARG A 287 2.51 -25.81 4.12
N SER A 288 3.23 -24.72 4.37
CA SER A 288 2.61 -23.38 4.43
C SER A 288 2.48 -22.79 3.03
N ARG A 289 1.28 -22.29 2.74
CA ARG A 289 0.95 -21.57 1.51
C ARG A 289 1.88 -20.37 1.32
N LEU A 290 2.01 -19.53 2.34
CA LEU A 290 2.82 -18.32 2.28
C LEU A 290 4.31 -18.64 2.07
N ARG A 291 4.84 -19.63 2.80
CA ARG A 291 6.23 -20.08 2.65
C ARG A 291 6.51 -20.57 1.23
N MET A 292 5.59 -21.35 0.64
CA MET A 292 5.70 -21.79 -0.75
C MET A 292 5.68 -20.60 -1.73
N GLY A 293 4.79 -19.63 -1.51
CA GLY A 293 4.74 -18.39 -2.30
C GLY A 293 6.07 -17.62 -2.28
N LEU A 294 6.73 -17.57 -1.14
CA LEU A 294 8.01 -16.87 -0.96
C LEU A 294 9.17 -17.61 -1.65
N VAL A 295 9.17 -18.94 -1.58
CA VAL A 295 10.10 -19.77 -2.37
C VAL A 295 9.91 -19.49 -3.85
N VAL A 296 8.66 -19.51 -4.36
CA VAL A 296 8.39 -19.22 -5.77
C VAL A 296 8.79 -17.80 -6.15
N LEU A 297 8.53 -16.80 -5.30
CA LEU A 297 8.95 -15.41 -5.53
C LEU A 297 10.46 -15.29 -5.67
N PHE A 298 11.23 -15.92 -4.77
CA PHE A 298 12.69 -15.95 -4.86
C PHE A 298 13.14 -16.49 -6.23
N LEU A 299 12.60 -17.63 -6.65
CA LEU A 299 12.98 -18.28 -7.92
C LEU A 299 12.60 -17.42 -9.13
N VAL A 300 11.44 -16.76 -9.09
CA VAL A 300 10.98 -15.85 -10.15
C VAL A 300 11.90 -14.65 -10.29
N GLU A 301 12.37 -14.08 -9.18
CA GLU A 301 13.27 -12.91 -9.21
C GLU A 301 14.71 -13.28 -9.54
N ASP A 302 15.24 -14.37 -8.97
CA ASP A 302 16.61 -14.85 -9.20
C ASP A 302 16.83 -15.25 -10.67
N VAL A 303 15.85 -15.96 -11.25
CA VAL A 303 15.90 -16.43 -12.65
C VAL A 303 15.35 -15.40 -13.65
N LYS A 304 14.70 -14.34 -13.16
CA LYS A 304 13.97 -13.34 -13.96
C LYS A 304 12.92 -14.01 -14.87
N LEU A 305 12.01 -14.76 -14.27
CA LEU A 305 10.89 -15.40 -14.97
C LEU A 305 9.84 -14.36 -15.36
N TYR A 306 9.38 -14.43 -16.62
CA TYR A 306 8.25 -13.63 -17.09
C TYR A 306 6.93 -14.34 -16.75
N LEU A 307 6.07 -13.65 -16.01
CA LEU A 307 4.77 -14.15 -15.58
C LEU A 307 3.65 -13.49 -16.39
N SER A 308 2.66 -14.29 -16.79
CA SER A 308 1.41 -13.78 -17.36
C SER A 308 0.52 -13.14 -16.29
N GLU A 309 -0.54 -12.44 -16.69
CA GLU A 309 -1.50 -11.83 -15.76
C GLU A 309 -2.09 -12.86 -14.76
N GLY A 310 -2.57 -13.99 -15.27
CA GLY A 310 -3.12 -15.06 -14.41
C GLY A 310 -2.07 -15.71 -13.50
N ASP A 311 -0.80 -15.73 -13.93
CA ASP A 311 0.32 -16.22 -13.12
C ASP A 311 0.67 -15.27 -11.98
N LEU A 312 0.62 -13.95 -12.24
CA LEU A 312 0.77 -12.92 -11.22
C LEU A 312 -0.36 -13.01 -10.19
N THR A 313 -1.61 -13.14 -10.62
CA THR A 313 -2.77 -13.36 -9.73
C THR A 313 -2.57 -14.61 -8.88
N SER A 314 -2.14 -15.72 -9.48
CA SER A 314 -1.89 -16.97 -8.76
C SER A 314 -0.82 -16.80 -7.69
N LEU A 315 0.31 -16.18 -8.03
CA LEU A 315 1.40 -15.92 -7.08
C LEU A 315 0.97 -14.97 -5.95
N CYS A 316 0.29 -13.88 -6.27
CA CYS A 316 -0.25 -12.95 -5.27
C CYS A 316 -1.26 -13.63 -4.34
N SER A 317 -2.09 -14.53 -4.85
CA SER A 317 -3.05 -15.25 -4.00
C SER A 317 -2.36 -16.09 -2.94
N ILE A 318 -1.21 -16.70 -3.28
CA ILE A 318 -0.45 -17.58 -2.38
C ILE A 318 0.39 -16.77 -1.39
N LEU A 319 0.90 -15.63 -1.83
CA LEU A 319 1.60 -14.66 -0.97
C LEU A 319 0.64 -13.87 -0.08
N CYS A 320 -0.65 -13.85 -0.37
CA CYS A 320 -1.64 -13.23 0.50
C CYS A 320 -1.76 -14.05 1.80
N PRO A 321 -1.55 -13.44 2.98
CA PRO A 321 -1.74 -14.14 4.25
C PRO A 321 -3.17 -14.68 4.34
N SER A 322 -3.31 -15.95 4.71
CA SER A 322 -4.61 -16.61 4.87
C SER A 322 -5.20 -16.49 6.27
N THR A 323 -4.42 -15.98 7.23
CA THR A 323 -4.79 -15.90 8.64
C THR A 323 -4.79 -14.47 9.14
N CYS A 324 -5.73 -14.13 10.02
CA CYS A 324 -5.81 -12.83 10.68
C CYS A 324 -4.89 -12.70 11.91
N SER A 325 -3.94 -13.64 12.09
CA SER A 325 -3.03 -13.67 13.23
C SER A 325 -1.65 -13.09 12.86
N PRO A 326 -1.21 -12.01 13.53
CA PRO A 326 0.16 -11.49 13.42
C PRO A 326 1.23 -12.55 13.77
N ASP A 327 0.96 -13.40 14.76
CA ASP A 327 1.91 -14.44 15.20
C ASP A 327 2.14 -15.51 14.13
N THR A 328 1.07 -15.90 13.41
CA THR A 328 1.20 -16.85 12.29
C THR A 328 2.00 -16.23 11.15
N LEU A 329 1.75 -14.96 10.82
CA LEU A 329 2.53 -14.24 9.81
C LEU A 329 4.01 -14.15 10.24
N HIS A 330 4.28 -13.80 11.50
CA HIS A 330 5.63 -13.75 12.05
C HIS A 330 6.32 -15.12 11.98
N SER A 331 5.64 -16.20 12.38
CA SER A 331 6.17 -17.57 12.32
C SER A 331 6.58 -17.97 10.91
N ASP A 332 5.78 -17.62 9.89
CA ASP A 332 6.09 -17.93 8.50
C ASP A 332 7.23 -17.09 7.92
N LEU A 333 7.38 -15.84 8.36
CA LEU A 333 8.35 -14.89 7.78
C LEU A 333 9.67 -14.79 8.55
N SER A 334 9.70 -15.13 9.85
CA SER A 334 10.86 -14.93 10.74
C SER A 334 12.16 -15.56 10.21
N HIS A 335 12.09 -16.81 9.73
CA HIS A 335 13.25 -17.52 9.19
C HIS A 335 13.80 -16.93 7.89
N ILE A 336 12.94 -16.25 7.14
CA ILE A 336 13.24 -15.68 5.83
C ILE A 336 14.01 -14.37 6.01
N LEU A 337 13.68 -13.58 7.05
CA LEU A 337 14.45 -12.40 7.44
C LEU A 337 15.87 -12.73 7.92
N GLY A 338 16.12 -13.98 8.35
CA GLY A 338 17.46 -14.47 8.69
C GLY A 338 18.34 -14.78 7.46
N THR A 339 17.81 -14.64 6.25
CA THR A 339 18.54 -14.93 5.00
C THR A 339 19.12 -13.66 4.38
N SER A 340 20.13 -13.80 3.52
CA SER A 340 20.79 -12.67 2.84
C SER A 340 20.00 -12.09 1.66
N GLU A 341 18.81 -12.62 1.39
CA GLU A 341 18.06 -12.31 0.18
C GLU A 341 17.35 -10.96 0.25
N ARG A 342 17.13 -10.34 -0.91
CA ARG A 342 16.60 -8.99 -1.04
C ARG A 342 15.07 -8.96 -1.07
N TRP A 343 14.45 -9.51 -0.03
CA TRP A 343 12.98 -9.70 0.04
C TRP A 343 12.17 -8.43 -0.22
N ARG A 344 12.62 -7.29 0.31
CA ARG A 344 12.00 -5.98 0.03
C ARG A 344 12.00 -5.69 -1.48
N GLU A 345 13.14 -5.84 -2.15
CA GLU A 345 13.26 -5.59 -3.59
C GLU A 345 12.37 -6.55 -4.39
N TYR A 346 12.33 -7.83 -4.02
CA TYR A 346 11.51 -8.85 -4.69
C TYR A 346 10.02 -8.56 -4.59
N LEU A 347 9.53 -8.17 -3.40
CA LEU A 347 8.13 -7.86 -3.18
C LEU A 347 7.73 -6.55 -3.88
N VAL A 348 8.58 -5.52 -3.85
CA VAL A 348 8.35 -4.27 -4.60
C VAL A 348 8.31 -4.52 -6.11
N ASN A 349 9.24 -5.32 -6.64
CA ASN A 349 9.25 -5.71 -8.05
C ASN A 349 7.95 -6.43 -8.44
N LEU A 350 7.47 -7.36 -7.59
CA LEU A 350 6.21 -8.04 -7.80
C LEU A 350 5.03 -7.05 -7.84
N CYS A 351 4.93 -6.14 -6.86
CA CYS A 351 3.91 -5.09 -6.84
C CYS A 351 3.94 -4.27 -8.14
N GLN A 352 5.11 -3.85 -8.61
CA GLN A 352 5.25 -3.06 -9.84
C GLN A 352 4.84 -3.85 -11.09
N ARG A 353 5.21 -5.14 -11.19
CA ARG A 353 4.78 -6.01 -12.28
C ARG A 353 3.26 -6.18 -12.29
N CYS A 354 2.64 -6.36 -11.13
CA CYS A 354 1.19 -6.44 -10.99
C CYS A 354 0.50 -5.14 -11.40
N MET A 355 1.01 -3.98 -10.97
CA MET A 355 0.48 -2.68 -11.37
C MET A 355 0.53 -2.47 -12.89
N ASN A 356 1.67 -2.79 -13.51
CA ASN A 356 1.85 -2.70 -14.96
C ASN A 356 0.88 -3.64 -15.71
N ALA A 357 0.66 -4.84 -15.18
CA ALA A 357 -0.27 -5.84 -15.71
C ALA A 357 -1.74 -5.61 -15.28
N LYS A 358 -2.04 -4.52 -14.54
CA LYS A 358 -3.38 -4.18 -14.03
C LYS A 358 -4.00 -5.21 -13.08
N VAL A 359 -3.21 -6.12 -12.51
CA VAL A 359 -3.60 -7.08 -11.46
C VAL A 359 -3.78 -6.35 -10.14
N ILE A 360 -4.87 -6.62 -9.40
CA ILE A 360 -5.15 -5.98 -8.10
C ILE A 360 -4.77 -6.84 -6.90
N ASP A 361 -4.51 -8.13 -7.11
CA ASP A 361 -4.26 -9.09 -6.03
C ASP A 361 -3.05 -8.77 -5.16
N TRP A 362 -2.10 -8.00 -5.68
CA TRP A 362 -0.91 -7.56 -4.94
C TRP A 362 -1.24 -6.72 -3.70
N LEU A 363 -2.43 -6.14 -3.62
CA LEU A 363 -2.88 -5.43 -2.42
C LEU A 363 -2.94 -6.35 -1.18
N GLY A 364 -3.12 -7.67 -1.40
CA GLY A 364 -3.08 -8.68 -0.35
C GLY A 364 -1.67 -9.09 0.07
N ILE A 365 -0.63 -8.75 -0.69
CA ILE A 365 0.77 -9.06 -0.34
C ILE A 365 1.42 -7.96 0.49
N LEU A 366 0.76 -6.81 0.63
CA LEU A 366 1.26 -5.66 1.40
C LEU A 366 1.66 -6.01 2.85
N PRO A 367 0.91 -6.83 3.62
CA PRO A 367 1.34 -7.25 4.95
C PRO A 367 2.72 -7.93 4.97
N VAL A 368 3.00 -8.75 3.94
CA VAL A 368 4.29 -9.43 3.78
C VAL A 368 5.39 -8.42 3.45
N LEU A 369 5.09 -7.46 2.55
CA LEU A 369 6.01 -6.38 2.20
C LEU A 369 6.36 -5.52 3.43
N HIS A 370 5.37 -5.03 4.16
CA HIS A 370 5.59 -4.16 5.31
C HIS A 370 6.39 -4.86 6.40
N TYR A 371 6.12 -6.15 6.62
CA TYR A 371 6.91 -6.98 7.53
C TYR A 371 8.38 -7.06 7.08
N CYS A 372 8.64 -7.27 5.78
CA CYS A 372 9.99 -7.31 5.21
C CYS A 372 10.70 -5.94 5.18
N MET A 373 9.96 -4.83 5.27
CA MET A 373 10.56 -3.48 5.30
C MET A 373 11.20 -3.13 6.65
N ARG A 374 10.90 -3.87 7.73
CA ARG A 374 11.41 -3.62 9.09
C ARG A 374 11.27 -2.15 9.50
N LEU A 375 10.08 -1.60 9.25
CA LEU A 375 9.82 -0.18 9.45
C LEU A 375 10.02 0.20 10.91
N ALA A 376 10.71 1.32 11.15
CA ALA A 376 10.82 1.90 12.48
C ALA A 376 9.42 2.28 12.98
N PRO A 377 9.19 2.29 14.30
CA PRO A 377 7.93 2.79 14.85
C PRO A 377 7.63 4.19 14.29
N PRO A 378 6.35 4.51 14.02
CA PRO A 378 5.97 5.81 13.49
C PRO A 378 6.56 6.93 14.34
N ARG A 379 7.29 7.87 13.70
CA ARG A 379 7.86 9.03 14.40
C ARG A 379 6.72 9.86 14.99
N LYS A 380 6.95 10.45 16.18
CA LYS A 380 5.97 11.34 16.83
C LYS A 380 5.65 12.60 16.01
N ASP A 381 6.49 12.96 15.05
CA ASP A 381 6.25 14.08 14.13
C ASP A 381 5.54 13.61 12.86
N PHE A 382 4.23 13.41 12.99
CA PHE A 382 3.37 12.89 11.91
C PHE A 382 3.17 13.87 10.75
N VAL A 383 3.47 15.16 10.93
CA VAL A 383 3.11 16.22 9.97
C VAL A 383 4.17 16.38 8.88
N SER A 384 5.43 16.06 9.18
CA SER A 384 6.58 16.23 8.29
C SER A 384 6.95 14.97 7.49
N GLN A 385 6.30 13.84 7.75
CA GLN A 385 6.62 12.58 7.08
C GLN A 385 6.13 12.59 5.62
N PRO A 386 6.88 12.02 4.65
CA PRO A 386 6.39 11.77 3.30
C PRO A 386 5.22 10.76 3.27
N GLU A 387 4.34 10.86 2.26
CA GLU A 387 3.17 9.97 2.11
C GLU A 387 3.59 8.49 1.94
N ASP A 388 4.64 8.22 1.16
CA ASP A 388 5.14 6.87 0.90
C ASP A 388 5.73 6.22 2.17
N THR A 389 6.47 6.97 2.98
CA THR A 389 6.95 6.49 4.28
C THR A 389 5.79 6.31 5.28
N TRP A 390 4.81 7.22 5.31
CA TRP A 390 3.63 7.09 6.19
C TRP A 390 2.79 5.86 5.85
N ALA A 391 2.59 5.61 4.56
CA ALA A 391 1.80 4.51 4.02
C ALA A 391 2.58 3.21 3.84
N ALA A 392 3.88 3.16 4.20
CA ALA A 392 4.75 2.00 3.97
C ALA A 392 4.84 1.54 2.50
N LEU A 393 4.73 2.47 1.54
CA LEU A 393 4.75 2.22 0.10
C LEU A 393 6.07 2.66 -0.57
N GLU A 394 7.14 2.83 0.20
CA GLU A 394 8.45 3.26 -0.32
C GLU A 394 8.97 2.32 -1.42
N GLY A 395 9.16 2.87 -2.62
CA GLY A 395 9.60 2.14 -3.81
C GLY A 395 8.45 1.71 -4.74
N ILE A 396 7.19 1.96 -4.36
CA ILE A 396 6.01 1.70 -5.20
C ILE A 396 5.55 3.03 -5.82
N SER A 397 5.48 3.09 -7.15
CA SER A 397 4.97 4.27 -7.86
C SER A 397 3.43 4.29 -7.90
N PHE A 398 2.79 4.59 -6.76
CA PHE A 398 1.34 4.50 -6.59
C PHE A 398 0.53 5.66 -7.18
N SER A 399 1.15 6.78 -7.55
CA SER A 399 0.45 7.94 -8.13
C SER A 399 -0.34 7.59 -9.40
N GLN A 400 0.08 6.54 -10.11
CA GLN A 400 -0.54 6.05 -11.34
C GLN A 400 -1.58 4.94 -11.12
N PHE A 401 -1.68 4.39 -9.90
CA PHE A 401 -2.52 3.23 -9.60
C PHE A 401 -3.61 3.61 -8.60
N GLN A 402 -4.83 3.81 -9.11
CA GLN A 402 -6.02 4.07 -8.29
C GLN A 402 -7.16 3.19 -8.79
N LYS A 403 -7.41 2.09 -8.08
CA LYS A 403 -8.49 1.15 -8.40
C LYS A 403 -9.36 0.89 -7.18
N LYS A 404 -10.60 0.48 -7.44
CA LYS A 404 -11.55 0.06 -6.41
C LYS A 404 -11.00 -1.16 -5.67
N MET A 405 -10.97 -1.11 -4.34
CA MET A 405 -10.46 -2.21 -3.53
C MET A 405 -11.42 -3.41 -3.53
N PRO A 406 -10.92 -4.66 -3.49
CA PRO A 406 -11.73 -5.82 -3.18
C PRO A 406 -12.23 -5.73 -1.73
N ASN A 407 -13.54 -5.86 -1.51
CA ASN A 407 -14.14 -5.75 -0.18
C ASN A 407 -13.83 -6.97 0.72
N ASP A 408 -13.30 -8.05 0.13
CA ASP A 408 -13.24 -9.39 0.74
C ASP A 408 -12.00 -9.61 1.63
N ARG A 409 -11.14 -8.60 1.80
CA ARG A 409 -9.84 -8.73 2.48
C ARG A 409 -9.69 -7.90 3.75
N LYS A 410 -10.76 -7.27 4.25
CA LYS A 410 -10.73 -6.36 5.40
C LYS A 410 -10.10 -6.95 6.67
N GLN A 411 -10.22 -8.26 6.85
CA GLN A 411 -9.69 -8.94 8.02
C GLN A 411 -8.16 -8.84 8.14
N LEU A 412 -7.45 -8.54 7.03
CA LEU A 412 -6.01 -8.28 7.02
C LEU A 412 -5.61 -7.00 7.75
N LEU A 413 -6.54 -6.05 7.98
CA LEU A 413 -6.26 -4.80 8.69
C LEU A 413 -5.81 -5.04 10.14
N CYS A 414 -6.22 -6.16 10.74
CA CYS A 414 -5.81 -6.56 12.09
C CYS A 414 -4.42 -7.23 12.12
N VAL A 415 -3.88 -7.63 10.95
CA VAL A 415 -2.58 -8.32 10.84
C VAL A 415 -1.43 -7.32 10.72
N ASP A 416 -1.69 -6.18 10.10
CA ASP A 416 -0.66 -5.23 9.69
C ASP A 416 -1.09 -3.79 9.98
N GLU A 417 -0.27 -3.11 10.78
CA GLU A 417 -0.49 -1.74 11.23
C GLU A 417 -0.46 -0.70 10.10
N TYR A 418 0.26 -0.98 9.01
CA TYR A 418 0.42 -0.06 7.89
C TYR A 418 -0.64 -0.25 6.82
N LEU A 419 -1.25 -1.44 6.74
CA LEU A 419 -2.17 -1.81 5.65
C LEU A 419 -3.31 -0.80 5.45
N PHE A 420 -3.86 -0.30 6.55
CA PHE A 420 -4.91 0.72 6.50
C PHE A 420 -4.45 1.97 5.74
N ARG A 421 -3.25 2.46 6.07
CA ARG A 421 -2.65 3.65 5.45
C ARG A 421 -2.30 3.40 3.99
N SER A 422 -1.72 2.24 3.69
CA SER A 422 -1.37 1.82 2.33
C SER A 422 -2.60 1.77 1.43
N TRP A 423 -3.66 1.11 1.86
CA TRP A 423 -4.91 1.04 1.11
C TRP A 423 -5.57 2.42 0.98
N PHE A 424 -5.54 3.24 2.03
CA PHE A 424 -6.03 4.62 1.98
C PHE A 424 -5.34 5.43 0.88
N THR A 425 -4.00 5.34 0.76
CA THR A 425 -3.22 6.03 -0.29
C THR A 425 -3.50 5.50 -1.70
N LEU A 426 -3.76 4.19 -1.83
CA LEU A 426 -3.97 3.53 -3.14
C LEU A 426 -5.38 3.72 -3.70
N LEU A 427 -6.32 4.21 -2.90
CA LEU A 427 -7.70 4.42 -3.30
C LEU A 427 -7.90 5.74 -4.08
N PRO A 428 -8.77 5.75 -5.11
CA PRO A 428 -9.23 7.02 -5.68
C PRO A 428 -10.02 7.82 -4.64
N LEU A 429 -9.99 9.15 -4.75
CA LEU A 429 -10.66 10.07 -3.81
C LEU A 429 -12.13 9.70 -3.55
N GLY A 430 -12.87 9.38 -4.61
CA GLY A 430 -14.29 8.97 -4.53
C GLY A 430 -14.56 7.66 -3.80
N SER A 431 -13.54 6.83 -3.60
CA SER A 431 -13.66 5.57 -2.86
C SER A 431 -13.19 5.66 -1.40
N LEU A 432 -12.71 6.83 -0.95
CA LEU A 432 -12.27 7.03 0.44
C LEU A 432 -13.45 6.96 1.42
N VAL A 433 -14.58 7.59 1.11
CA VAL A 433 -15.79 7.54 1.95
C VAL A 433 -16.26 6.08 2.13
N PRO A 434 -16.54 5.31 1.04
CA PRO A 434 -16.88 3.90 1.18
C PRO A 434 -15.85 3.10 1.97
N TYR A 435 -14.54 3.36 1.78
CA TYR A 435 -13.49 2.63 2.48
C TYR A 435 -13.52 2.86 3.99
N MET A 436 -13.70 4.11 4.43
CA MET A 436 -13.79 4.46 5.84
C MET A 436 -15.07 3.90 6.47
N GLU A 437 -16.22 4.04 5.82
CA GLU A 437 -17.49 3.43 6.27
C GLU A 437 -17.34 1.91 6.44
N ASN A 438 -16.72 1.27 5.46
CA ASN A 438 -16.42 -0.16 5.47
C ASN A 438 -15.41 -0.59 6.53
N SER A 439 -14.64 0.34 7.09
CA SER A 439 -13.60 0.11 8.10
C SER A 439 -14.03 0.56 9.50
N THR A 440 -15.29 0.96 9.70
CA THR A 440 -15.80 1.49 10.99
C THR A 440 -15.59 0.53 12.16
N GLU A 441 -15.78 -0.78 11.93
CA GLU A 441 -15.54 -1.81 12.95
C GLU A 441 -14.05 -1.86 13.35
N TYR A 442 -13.15 -1.89 12.36
CA TYR A 442 -11.70 -1.83 12.59
C TYR A 442 -11.28 -0.53 13.29
N LEU A 443 -11.81 0.61 12.86
CA LEU A 443 -11.54 1.91 13.49
C LEU A 443 -12.11 2.00 14.91
N SER A 444 -13.11 1.20 15.26
CA SER A 444 -13.61 1.10 16.64
C SER A 444 -12.66 0.28 17.52
N LEU A 445 -12.01 -0.74 16.96
CA LEU A 445 -10.99 -1.54 17.66
C LEU A 445 -9.65 -0.81 17.80
N VAL A 446 -9.26 -0.02 16.78
CA VAL A 446 -7.99 0.74 16.76
C VAL A 446 -8.23 2.23 16.53
N PRO A 447 -8.84 2.95 17.49
CA PRO A 447 -9.35 4.28 17.20
C PRO A 447 -8.29 5.38 17.04
N ALA A 448 -7.03 5.11 17.39
CA ALA A 448 -5.89 5.94 16.99
C ALA A 448 -5.77 6.09 15.44
N ARG A 449 -6.30 5.13 14.67
CA ARG A 449 -6.32 5.16 13.18
C ARG A 449 -7.25 6.23 12.61
N VAL A 450 -8.11 6.86 13.41
CA VAL A 450 -8.89 8.03 12.95
C VAL A 450 -7.96 9.19 12.59
N LEU A 451 -6.84 9.36 13.29
CA LEU A 451 -5.83 10.36 12.92
C LEU A 451 -5.25 10.11 11.52
N ASP A 452 -5.08 8.83 11.16
CA ASP A 452 -4.60 8.42 9.85
C ASP A 452 -5.60 8.78 8.73
N CYS A 453 -6.91 8.85 9.00
CA CYS A 453 -7.90 9.35 8.03
C CYS A 453 -7.69 10.84 7.72
N PHE A 454 -7.46 11.66 8.76
CA PHE A 454 -7.20 13.11 8.58
C PHE A 454 -5.90 13.36 7.83
N LEU A 455 -4.84 12.66 8.24
CA LEU A 455 -3.51 12.79 7.65
C LEU A 455 -3.47 12.27 6.22
N GLY A 456 -4.06 11.09 5.97
CA GLY A 456 -4.22 10.51 4.64
C GLY A 456 -4.96 11.47 3.72
N THR A 457 -6.10 12.00 4.15
CA THR A 457 -6.85 13.00 3.36
C THR A 457 -5.97 14.20 3.02
N ARG A 458 -5.21 14.73 3.99
CA ARG A 458 -4.29 15.85 3.74
C ARG A 458 -3.31 15.52 2.61
N TYR A 459 -2.69 14.33 2.62
CA TYR A 459 -1.79 13.92 1.53
C TYR A 459 -2.51 13.87 0.18
N ARG A 460 -3.72 13.29 0.14
CA ARG A 460 -4.52 13.22 -1.10
C ARG A 460 -4.87 14.60 -1.65
N LEU A 461 -5.03 15.61 -0.78
CA LEU A 461 -5.30 16.98 -1.18
C LEU A 461 -4.06 17.76 -1.60
N GLN A 462 -2.87 17.42 -1.10
CA GLN A 462 -1.62 18.13 -1.44
C GLN A 462 -1.27 18.03 -2.93
N GLY A 463 -1.66 16.94 -3.61
CA GLY A 463 -1.48 16.77 -5.05
C GLY A 463 -2.46 17.55 -5.92
N LEU A 464 -3.49 18.18 -5.35
CA LEU A 464 -4.52 18.91 -6.09
C LEU A 464 -4.20 20.41 -6.18
N GLN A 465 -4.37 20.98 -7.37
CA GLN A 465 -4.22 22.44 -7.57
C GLN A 465 -5.48 23.22 -7.14
N GLU A 466 -6.65 22.74 -7.54
CA GLU A 466 -7.94 23.35 -7.21
C GLU A 466 -9.03 22.29 -7.05
N ILE A 467 -10.01 22.56 -6.19
CA ILE A 467 -11.24 21.76 -6.08
C ILE A 467 -12.16 22.05 -7.25
N SER A 468 -12.60 21.00 -7.95
CA SER A 468 -13.60 21.04 -9.01
C SER A 468 -14.73 20.07 -8.71
N TYR A 469 -15.75 20.04 -9.59
CA TYR A 469 -16.87 19.12 -9.48
C TYR A 469 -16.44 17.64 -9.44
N GLN A 470 -15.29 17.29 -10.03
CA GLN A 470 -14.76 15.92 -10.06
C GLN A 470 -14.18 15.47 -8.71
N ASN A 471 -13.80 16.43 -7.85
CA ASN A 471 -13.15 16.17 -6.56
C ASN A 471 -14.03 16.62 -5.37
N VAL A 472 -15.27 17.04 -5.64
CA VAL A 472 -16.24 17.42 -4.61
C VAL A 472 -16.63 16.26 -3.70
N GLU A 473 -16.36 15.01 -4.07
CA GLU A 473 -16.63 13.86 -3.19
C GLU A 473 -15.80 13.90 -1.89
N VAL A 474 -14.71 14.67 -1.85
CA VAL A 474 -14.00 15.03 -0.60
C VAL A 474 -14.93 15.73 0.40
N CYS A 475 -15.94 16.47 -0.05
CA CYS A 475 -16.98 17.07 0.81
C CYS A 475 -17.72 16.02 1.63
N GLY A 476 -17.98 14.84 1.03
CA GLY A 476 -18.79 13.80 1.62
C GLY A 476 -18.23 13.34 2.96
N TRP A 477 -16.91 13.10 3.03
CA TRP A 477 -16.27 12.60 4.25
C TRP A 477 -16.16 13.68 5.35
N LEU A 478 -15.77 14.92 5.00
CA LEU A 478 -15.72 16.02 5.97
C LEU A 478 -17.11 16.30 6.58
N GLY A 479 -18.16 16.05 5.78
CA GLY A 479 -19.57 16.16 6.17
C GLY A 479 -20.03 15.03 7.09
N THR A 480 -19.74 13.78 6.74
CA THR A 480 -20.15 12.58 7.49
C THR A 480 -19.28 12.29 8.72
N CYS A 481 -18.14 12.96 8.88
CA CYS A 481 -17.31 12.87 10.08
C CYS A 481 -17.95 13.59 11.29
N ASP A 482 -19.06 13.06 11.80
CA ASP A 482 -19.17 13.02 13.25
C ASP A 482 -18.00 12.16 13.74
N PRO A 483 -17.12 12.66 14.63
CA PRO A 483 -16.10 11.81 15.22
C PRO A 483 -16.83 10.57 15.75
N PRO A 484 -16.50 9.36 15.26
CA PRO A 484 -17.18 8.17 15.75
C PRO A 484 -17.08 8.14 17.28
N ALA A 485 -18.03 7.52 17.97
CA ALA A 485 -17.98 7.37 19.43
C ALA A 485 -16.61 6.83 19.94
N SER A 486 -15.86 6.17 19.04
CA SER A 486 -14.50 5.71 19.22
C SER A 486 -13.42 6.82 19.35
N VAL A 487 -13.59 8.04 18.80
CA VAL A 487 -12.68 9.17 19.05
C VAL A 487 -12.83 9.70 20.49
N SER A 488 -14.06 9.71 21.00
CA SER A 488 -14.32 10.00 22.42
C SER A 488 -13.66 8.96 23.33
N GLN A 489 -13.65 7.68 22.92
CA GLN A 489 -12.89 6.63 23.63
C GLN A 489 -11.37 6.87 23.56
N VAL A 490 -10.79 7.26 22.42
CA VAL A 490 -9.35 7.57 22.30
C VAL A 490 -8.96 8.76 23.17
N ALA A 491 -9.75 9.83 23.14
CA ALA A 491 -9.51 11.01 23.97
C ALA A 491 -9.53 10.66 25.47
N GLY A 492 -10.43 9.74 25.87
CA GLY A 492 -10.47 9.17 27.21
C GLY A 492 -9.29 8.26 27.56
N ILE A 493 -8.76 7.48 26.60
CA ILE A 493 -7.72 6.46 26.82
C ILE A 493 -6.29 7.03 26.72
N THR A 494 -6.03 7.99 25.83
CA THR A 494 -4.66 8.43 25.46
C THR A 494 -4.24 9.81 25.99
N GLY A 495 -5.14 10.56 26.65
CA GLY A 495 -4.82 11.80 27.35
C GLY A 495 -4.51 13.02 26.45
N LYS A 496 -3.97 14.09 27.07
CA LYS A 496 -3.80 15.44 26.48
C LYS A 496 -2.89 15.48 25.23
N THR A 497 -1.82 14.69 25.20
CA THR A 497 -0.82 14.66 24.09
C THR A 497 -1.37 14.08 22.79
N SER A 498 -2.38 13.20 22.87
CA SER A 498 -3.06 12.67 21.69
C SER A 498 -3.89 13.76 21.01
N LEU A 499 -4.63 14.54 21.79
CA LEU A 499 -5.51 15.57 21.28
C LEU A 499 -4.77 16.74 20.60
N GLU A 500 -3.58 17.13 21.10
CA GLU A 500 -2.72 18.11 20.42
C GLU A 500 -2.33 17.67 19.00
N SER A 501 -2.07 16.36 18.82
CA SER A 501 -1.73 15.79 17.53
C SER A 501 -2.91 15.85 16.55
N TYR A 502 -4.12 15.53 17.02
CA TYR A 502 -5.34 15.67 16.21
C TYR A 502 -5.58 17.11 15.80
N LEU A 503 -5.49 18.07 16.73
CA LEU A 503 -5.69 19.48 16.43
C LEU A 503 -4.67 20.01 15.42
N THR A 504 -3.40 19.62 15.56
CA THR A 504 -2.34 20.01 14.62
C THR A 504 -2.60 19.46 13.22
N VAL A 505 -2.96 18.18 13.10
CA VAL A 505 -3.29 17.56 11.80
C VAL A 505 -4.54 18.19 11.19
N CYS A 506 -5.59 18.44 11.99
CA CYS A 506 -6.82 19.09 11.52
C CYS A 506 -6.57 20.53 11.05
N LEU A 507 -5.73 21.30 11.74
CA LEU A 507 -5.30 22.63 11.29
C LEU A 507 -4.59 22.53 9.93
N LYS A 508 -3.64 21.61 9.77
CA LYS A 508 -2.90 21.42 8.51
C LYS A 508 -3.81 20.97 7.37
N LEU A 509 -4.81 20.15 7.67
CA LEU A 509 -5.87 19.78 6.73
C LEU A 509 -6.72 20.99 6.33
N HIS A 510 -7.13 21.82 7.29
CA HIS A 510 -7.88 23.06 7.05
C HIS A 510 -7.08 24.04 6.19
N GLU A 511 -5.79 24.25 6.49
CA GLU A 511 -4.86 25.03 5.65
C GLU A 511 -4.82 24.52 4.21
N ALA A 512 -4.67 23.21 4.02
CA ALA A 512 -4.63 22.58 2.70
C ALA A 512 -5.96 22.81 1.94
N VAL A 513 -7.09 22.53 2.57
CA VAL A 513 -8.44 22.72 2.01
C VAL A 513 -8.69 24.17 1.61
N CYS A 514 -8.42 25.13 2.51
CA CYS A 514 -8.55 26.56 2.21
C CYS A 514 -7.62 26.99 1.07
N LYS A 515 -6.42 26.43 0.98
CA LYS A 515 -5.48 26.73 -0.10
C LYS A 515 -6.02 26.29 -1.47
N ILE A 516 -6.63 25.11 -1.58
CA ILE A 516 -7.09 24.55 -2.87
C ILE A 516 -8.52 24.95 -3.24
N THR A 517 -9.30 25.49 -2.31
CA THR A 517 -10.66 25.97 -2.58
C THR A 517 -10.62 27.39 -3.13
N LYS A 518 -10.72 27.59 -4.45
CA LYS A 518 -10.69 28.95 -5.05
C LYS A 518 -12.06 29.49 -5.44
N THR A 519 -13.03 28.59 -5.65
CA THR A 519 -14.39 28.96 -6.08
C THR A 519 -15.35 29.05 -4.89
N PRO A 520 -16.05 30.18 -4.66
CA PRO A 520 -16.97 30.34 -3.52
C PRO A 520 -18.06 29.28 -3.42
N LYS A 521 -18.53 28.74 -4.54
CA LYS A 521 -19.52 27.64 -4.60
C LYS A 521 -19.15 26.41 -3.76
N TYR A 522 -17.86 26.19 -3.51
CA TYR A 522 -17.35 25.05 -2.73
C TYR A 522 -17.08 25.40 -1.25
N PHE A 523 -17.70 26.45 -0.72
CA PHE A 523 -17.50 26.92 0.65
C PHE A 523 -17.80 25.88 1.74
N GLU A 524 -18.61 24.86 1.46
CA GLU A 524 -18.89 23.79 2.42
C GLU A 524 -17.62 23.02 2.82
N ILE A 525 -16.61 22.91 1.95
CA ILE A 525 -15.38 22.17 2.23
C ILE A 525 -14.54 22.84 3.32
N PRO A 526 -14.15 24.13 3.19
CA PRO A 526 -13.48 24.84 4.27
C PRO A 526 -14.36 24.93 5.52
N ALA A 527 -15.68 25.09 5.39
CA ALA A 527 -16.59 25.11 6.53
C ALA A 527 -16.57 23.78 7.31
N LEU A 528 -16.70 22.65 6.62
CA LEU A 528 -16.68 21.32 7.24
C LEU A 528 -15.32 21.00 7.87
N SER A 529 -14.21 21.39 7.22
CA SER A 529 -12.88 21.23 7.83
C SER A 529 -12.71 22.05 9.13
N ALA A 530 -13.35 23.22 9.23
CA ALA A 530 -13.42 23.97 10.48
C ALA A 530 -14.37 23.32 11.51
N CYS A 531 -15.49 22.74 11.08
CA CYS A 531 -16.39 21.97 11.95
C CYS A 531 -15.69 20.75 12.57
N VAL A 532 -14.85 20.04 11.81
CA VAL A 532 -14.04 18.92 12.33
C VAL A 532 -13.16 19.37 13.51
N ILE A 533 -12.54 20.54 13.41
CA ILE A 533 -11.71 21.09 14.49
C ILE A 533 -12.55 21.36 15.74
N VAL A 534 -13.74 21.96 15.60
CA VAL A 534 -14.66 22.17 16.73
C VAL A 534 -15.09 20.85 17.36
N ARG A 535 -15.40 19.84 16.54
CA ARG A 535 -15.76 18.50 17.01
C ARG A 535 -14.62 17.87 17.81
N VAL A 536 -13.37 17.94 17.32
CA VAL A 536 -12.18 17.45 18.05
C VAL A 536 -11.98 18.21 19.36
N LEU A 537 -12.17 19.53 19.38
CA LEU A 537 -12.08 20.34 20.60
C LEU A 537 -13.10 19.93 21.66
N GLY A 538 -14.31 19.56 21.23
CA GLY A 538 -15.37 19.05 22.11
C GLY A 538 -15.06 17.72 22.80
N LEU A 539 -14.02 17.01 22.36
CA LEU A 539 -13.52 15.78 22.98
C LEU A 539 -12.46 16.03 24.08
N GLY A 540 -12.05 17.29 24.25
CA GLY A 540 -11.11 17.67 25.31
C GLY A 540 -11.70 17.57 26.71
N PRO A 541 -10.84 17.48 27.75
CA PRO A 541 -11.30 17.46 29.14
C PRO A 541 -12.06 18.76 29.48
N ALA A 542 -13.16 18.64 30.24
CA ALA A 542 -13.91 19.79 30.75
C ALA A 542 -12.98 20.70 31.57
N VAL A 543 -13.04 22.01 31.30
CA VAL A 543 -12.06 23.03 31.71
C VAL A 543 -12.23 23.46 33.19
N ASP A 544 -12.71 22.57 34.06
CA ASP A 544 -13.01 22.93 35.47
C ASP A 544 -11.83 22.69 36.44
N MET A 545 -10.63 22.36 35.95
CA MET A 545 -9.44 22.18 36.79
C MET A 545 -8.49 23.37 36.65
N ALA A 546 -8.88 24.51 37.23
CA ALA A 546 -8.23 25.82 37.07
C ALA A 546 -6.83 25.96 37.70
N GLU A 547 -6.29 24.93 38.36
CA GLU A 547 -5.02 25.02 39.09
C GLU A 547 -3.90 24.08 38.58
N ASP A 548 -4.12 23.32 37.50
CA ASP A 548 -3.06 22.47 36.90
C ASP A 548 -2.20 23.27 35.90
N PRO A 549 -0.87 23.42 36.12
CA PRO A 549 0.06 24.04 35.15
C PRO A 549 -0.03 23.41 33.74
N GLY A 550 -0.34 22.11 33.66
CA GLY A 550 -0.56 21.40 32.40
C GLY A 550 -1.86 21.78 31.69
N ALA A 551 -2.90 22.20 32.41
CA ALA A 551 -4.16 22.70 31.83
C ALA A 551 -3.98 24.10 31.21
N ALA A 552 -3.17 24.96 31.85
CA ALA A 552 -2.84 26.28 31.32
C ALA A 552 -2.00 26.23 30.03
N ALA A 553 -1.01 25.32 29.96
CA ALA A 553 -0.21 25.09 28.76
C ALA A 553 -1.06 24.56 27.59
N TRP A 554 -1.92 23.58 27.86
CA TRP A 554 -2.90 23.06 26.90
C TRP A 554 -3.82 24.16 26.37
N LYS A 555 -4.41 24.97 27.26
CA LYS A 555 -5.28 26.10 26.86
C LYS A 555 -4.56 27.06 25.93
N ARG A 556 -3.29 27.41 26.21
CA ARG A 556 -2.47 28.27 25.34
C ARG A 556 -2.22 27.65 23.97
N SER A 557 -1.90 26.36 23.92
CA SER A 557 -1.69 25.58 22.68
C SER A 557 -2.95 25.57 21.82
N VAL A 558 -4.10 25.23 22.42
CA VAL A 558 -5.41 25.25 21.77
C VAL A 558 -5.78 26.64 21.25
N THR A 559 -5.58 27.70 22.04
CA THR A 559 -5.85 29.07 21.59
C THR A 559 -5.00 29.43 20.37
N SER A 560 -3.72 29.04 20.33
CA SER A 560 -2.85 29.25 19.17
C SER A 560 -3.35 28.54 17.91
N VAL A 561 -3.79 27.28 18.04
CA VAL A 561 -4.40 26.54 16.93
C VAL A 561 -5.66 27.27 16.44
N LEU A 562 -6.55 27.64 17.34
CA LEU A 562 -7.80 28.34 17.01
C LEU A 562 -7.57 29.66 16.28
N GLN A 563 -6.61 30.47 16.73
CA GLN A 563 -6.22 31.70 16.03
C GLN A 563 -5.67 31.42 14.63
N SER A 564 -4.94 30.33 14.46
CA SER A 564 -4.41 29.92 13.15
C SER A 564 -5.51 29.46 12.18
N VAL A 565 -6.53 28.77 12.69
CA VAL A 565 -7.73 28.39 11.91
C VAL A 565 -8.48 29.64 11.46
N LEU A 566 -8.71 30.59 12.37
CA LEU A 566 -9.35 31.87 12.05
C LEU A 566 -8.54 32.65 11.00
N ALA A 567 -7.23 32.79 11.20
CA ALA A 567 -6.36 33.50 10.26
C ALA A 567 -6.39 32.86 8.87
N THR A 568 -6.34 31.53 8.80
CA THR A 568 -6.46 30.75 7.55
C THR A 568 -7.79 31.01 6.86
N THR A 569 -8.90 30.92 7.59
CA THR A 569 -10.26 31.16 7.05
C THR A 569 -10.42 32.59 6.52
N ARG A 570 -9.96 33.59 7.29
CA ARG A 570 -9.99 35.01 6.86
C ARG A 570 -9.12 35.25 5.63
N SER A 571 -7.95 34.61 5.57
CA SER A 571 -7.09 34.68 4.39
C SER A 571 -7.74 34.05 3.16
N TRP A 572 -8.42 32.91 3.34
CA TRP A 572 -9.18 32.28 2.27
C TRP A 572 -10.33 33.18 1.77
N LEU A 573 -11.13 33.74 2.68
CA LEU A 573 -12.22 34.68 2.35
C LEU A 573 -11.72 35.87 1.51
N ARG A 574 -10.61 36.50 1.92
CA ARG A 574 -9.97 37.58 1.14
C ARG A 574 -9.48 37.11 -0.23
N GLY A 575 -9.02 35.86 -0.33
CA GLY A 575 -8.53 35.28 -1.58
C GLY A 575 -9.65 34.90 -2.56
N VAL A 576 -10.83 34.52 -2.08
CA VAL A 576 -11.97 34.14 -2.94
C VAL A 576 -12.85 35.34 -3.30
N PHE A 577 -13.02 36.30 -2.38
CA PHE A 577 -13.82 37.50 -2.58
C PHE A 577 -12.97 38.72 -2.97
N VAL A 578 -12.42 38.68 -4.19
CA VAL A 578 -11.53 39.72 -4.72
C VAL A 578 -12.30 40.89 -5.34
N LYS A 579 -13.44 40.62 -5.99
CA LYS A 579 -14.29 41.65 -6.59
C LYS A 579 -15.08 42.42 -5.53
N SER A 580 -15.63 43.58 -5.88
CA SER A 580 -16.65 44.27 -5.08
C SER A 580 -17.76 43.29 -4.70
N MET A 581 -18.36 43.47 -3.52
CA MET A 581 -19.47 42.65 -3.02
C MET A 581 -20.69 42.75 -3.95
N PHE A 582 -20.90 43.92 -4.54
CA PHE A 582 -22.00 44.14 -5.49
C PHE A 582 -21.53 44.49 -6.89
N LEU A 583 -22.37 44.13 -7.86
CA LEU A 583 -22.25 44.47 -9.27
C LEU A 583 -23.56 45.09 -9.76
N LYS A 584 -23.46 46.23 -10.46
CA LYS A 584 -24.60 46.87 -11.11
C LYS A 584 -24.69 46.40 -12.57
N ARG A 585 -25.79 45.72 -12.91
CA ARG A 585 -26.20 45.42 -14.31
C ARG A 585 -27.49 46.19 -14.61
N SER A 586 -28.59 45.51 -14.92
CA SER A 586 -29.93 46.09 -14.95
C SER A 586 -30.46 46.40 -13.54
N SER A 587 -30.07 45.60 -12.56
CA SER A 587 -30.27 45.82 -11.11
C SER A 587 -28.97 45.57 -10.34
N VAL A 588 -28.91 45.99 -9.08
CA VAL A 588 -27.77 45.72 -8.19
C VAL A 588 -27.91 44.28 -7.67
N GLN A 589 -26.85 43.49 -7.81
CA GLN A 589 -26.82 42.09 -7.39
C GLN A 589 -25.49 41.77 -6.69
N PHE A 590 -25.44 40.66 -5.96
CA PHE A 590 -24.18 40.13 -5.45
C PHE A 590 -23.25 39.75 -6.61
N SER A 591 -21.99 40.17 -6.55
CA SER A 591 -20.96 39.73 -7.50
C SER A 591 -20.72 38.22 -7.42
N TYR A 592 -20.88 37.67 -6.22
CA TYR A 592 -20.77 36.25 -5.91
C TYR A 592 -22.11 35.77 -5.33
N PRO A 593 -22.91 34.99 -6.07
CA PRO A 593 -24.24 34.56 -5.62
C PRO A 593 -24.24 33.85 -4.25
N GLU A 594 -23.18 33.09 -3.96
CA GLU A 594 -23.06 32.30 -2.73
C GLU A 594 -22.53 33.10 -1.52
N GLU A 595 -22.11 34.36 -1.69
CA GLU A 595 -21.33 35.10 -0.68
C GLU A 595 -22.01 35.15 0.69
N ILE A 596 -23.30 35.49 0.74
CA ILE A 596 -24.04 35.53 2.01
C ILE A 596 -24.21 34.13 2.63
N GLN A 597 -24.33 33.08 1.81
CA GLN A 597 -24.41 31.71 2.31
C GLN A 597 -23.07 31.30 2.94
N VAL A 598 -21.94 31.71 2.34
CA VAL A 598 -20.60 31.50 2.91
C VAL A 598 -20.50 32.14 4.31
N TRP A 599 -20.86 33.41 4.43
CA TRP A 599 -20.82 34.12 5.71
C TRP A 599 -21.71 33.45 6.76
N ARG A 600 -22.97 33.13 6.41
CA ARG A 600 -23.90 32.44 7.31
C ARG A 600 -23.35 31.08 7.77
N ARG A 601 -22.83 30.28 6.85
CA ARG A 601 -22.32 28.93 7.14
C ARG A 601 -21.14 28.97 8.11
N LEU A 602 -20.17 29.88 7.89
CA LEU A 602 -18.98 29.98 8.72
C LEU A 602 -19.26 30.62 10.08
N VAL A 603 -20.07 31.68 10.12
CA VAL A 603 -20.50 32.35 11.37
C VAL A 603 -21.33 31.41 12.24
N GLY A 604 -22.09 30.50 11.63
CA GLY A 604 -22.87 29.48 12.31
C GLY A 604 -22.05 28.35 12.94
N ILE A 605 -20.72 28.31 12.76
CA ILE A 605 -19.86 27.31 13.40
C ILE A 605 -19.61 27.72 14.86
N ASN A 606 -19.96 26.82 15.79
CA ASN A 606 -19.91 27.06 17.24
C ASN A 606 -18.49 26.92 17.82
N PHE A 607 -17.57 27.82 17.46
CA PHE A 607 -16.28 27.94 18.13
C PHE A 607 -16.42 28.58 19.54
N PRO A 608 -15.51 28.27 20.48
CA PRO A 608 -15.48 28.92 21.80
C PRO A 608 -15.38 30.45 21.70
N ALA A 609 -16.08 31.19 22.55
CA ALA A 609 -16.16 32.65 22.44
C ALA A 609 -14.78 33.34 22.53
N GLU A 610 -13.85 32.75 23.29
CA GLU A 610 -12.51 33.28 23.54
C GLU A 610 -11.64 33.35 22.27
N CYS A 611 -11.98 32.59 21.22
CA CYS A 611 -11.22 32.66 19.97
C CYS A 611 -11.64 33.84 19.07
N GLY A 612 -12.76 34.50 19.37
CA GLY A 612 -13.24 35.64 18.59
C GLY A 612 -13.69 35.30 17.16
N TRP A 613 -13.93 34.02 16.84
CA TRP A 613 -14.30 33.54 15.50
C TRP A 613 -15.49 34.31 14.94
N LYS A 614 -16.60 34.29 15.68
CA LYS A 614 -17.88 34.89 15.26
C LYS A 614 -17.76 36.39 15.00
N GLU A 615 -17.23 37.14 15.96
CA GLU A 615 -17.13 38.60 15.86
C GLU A 615 -16.11 39.04 14.79
N SER A 616 -15.01 38.29 14.62
CA SER A 616 -14.02 38.60 13.58
C SER A 616 -14.59 38.41 12.17
N LEU A 617 -15.31 37.31 11.93
CA LEU A 617 -15.94 37.05 10.62
C LEU A 617 -17.07 38.03 10.33
N LEU A 618 -17.90 38.35 11.33
CA LEU A 618 -18.91 39.39 11.19
C LEU A 618 -18.29 40.76 10.91
N GLY A 619 -17.20 41.12 11.59
CA GLY A 619 -16.47 42.35 11.35
C GLY A 619 -15.85 42.43 9.94
N ASP A 620 -15.28 41.34 9.43
CA ASP A 620 -14.75 41.28 8.06
C ASP A 620 -15.88 41.46 7.02
N MET A 621 -17.03 40.83 7.24
CA MET A 621 -18.22 40.98 6.39
C MET A 621 -18.75 42.43 6.42
N GLU A 622 -18.90 43.03 7.61
CA GLU A 622 -19.31 44.42 7.77
C GLU A 622 -18.35 45.37 7.05
N GLY A 623 -17.04 45.16 7.20
CA GLY A 623 -16.01 45.96 6.55
C GLY A 623 -16.13 45.91 5.03
N ARG A 624 -16.41 44.72 4.48
CA ARG A 624 -16.60 44.52 3.04
C ARG A 624 -17.91 45.15 2.54
N LEU A 625 -19.00 45.05 3.30
CA LEU A 625 -20.27 45.71 2.98
C LEU A 625 -20.15 47.24 2.98
N LYS A 626 -19.40 47.80 3.94
CA LYS A 626 -19.17 49.24 4.07
C LYS A 626 -18.29 49.85 2.98
N GLN A 627 -17.54 49.04 2.23
CA GLN A 627 -16.79 49.50 1.05
C GLN A 627 -17.71 49.79 -0.15
N GLU A 628 -18.95 49.29 -0.12
CA GLU A 628 -19.93 49.48 -1.19
C GLU A 628 -20.67 50.81 -1.07
N ARG A 629 -21.16 51.32 -2.21
CA ARG A 629 -21.95 52.56 -2.22
C ARG A 629 -23.21 52.40 -1.36
N PRO A 630 -23.59 53.39 -0.51
CA PRO A 630 -24.77 53.28 0.34
C PRO A 630 -26.05 52.87 -0.38
N VAL A 631 -26.30 53.44 -1.56
CA VAL A 631 -27.48 53.11 -2.39
C VAL A 631 -27.47 51.65 -2.87
N PHE A 632 -26.30 51.05 -3.10
CA PHE A 632 -26.20 49.63 -3.51
C PHE A 632 -26.52 48.69 -2.34
N GLN A 633 -26.03 49.01 -1.14
CA GLN A 633 -26.34 48.26 0.08
C GLN A 633 -27.85 48.23 0.33
N ILE A 634 -28.50 49.39 0.24
CA ILE A 634 -29.95 49.55 0.44
C ILE A 634 -30.73 48.84 -0.67
N SER A 635 -30.33 49.00 -1.93
CA SER A 635 -30.98 48.35 -3.08
C SER A 635 -30.98 46.82 -2.96
N VAL A 636 -29.86 46.22 -2.55
CA VAL A 636 -29.77 44.76 -2.38
C VAL A 636 -30.60 44.28 -1.19
N PHE A 637 -30.61 45.02 -0.07
CA PHE A 637 -31.44 44.70 1.10
C PHE A 637 -32.93 44.60 0.78
N CYS A 638 -33.41 45.49 -0.10
CA CYS A 638 -34.80 45.52 -0.56
C CYS A 638 -35.12 44.54 -1.71
N SER A 639 -34.10 43.94 -2.32
CA SER A 639 -34.27 43.01 -3.43
C SER A 639 -34.78 41.64 -2.98
N THR A 640 -35.37 40.89 -3.91
CA THR A 640 -35.73 39.47 -3.69
C THR A 640 -34.52 38.55 -3.52
N LEU A 641 -33.30 39.03 -3.84
CA LEU A 641 -32.05 38.28 -3.67
C LEU A 641 -31.65 38.16 -2.19
N TRP A 642 -32.18 39.03 -1.33
CA TRP A 642 -31.99 38.97 0.11
C TRP A 642 -33.16 38.22 0.76
N ASP A 643 -32.96 36.92 1.01
CA ASP A 643 -33.97 36.03 1.60
C ASP A 643 -34.54 36.57 2.93
N ALA A 644 -35.87 36.67 3.01
CA ALA A 644 -36.62 37.10 4.18
C ALA A 644 -36.72 36.02 5.28
N ALA A 645 -36.50 34.74 4.95
CA ALA A 645 -36.61 33.67 5.95
C ALA A 645 -35.51 33.72 7.04
N GLY A 646 -34.38 34.40 6.77
CA GLY A 646 -33.22 34.52 7.66
C GLY A 646 -33.21 35.73 8.61
N LEU A 647 -34.33 36.45 8.77
CA LEU A 647 -34.46 37.76 9.45
C LEU A 647 -33.98 37.85 10.92
N ARG A 648 -33.42 36.78 11.53
CA ARG A 648 -32.97 36.77 12.93
C ARG A 648 -31.55 36.27 13.19
N ASP A 649 -30.84 35.80 12.17
CA ASP A 649 -29.46 35.32 12.33
C ASP A 649 -28.47 36.48 12.57
N SER A 650 -27.27 36.18 13.06
CA SER A 650 -26.28 37.23 13.40
C SER A 650 -25.77 37.98 12.18
N VAL A 651 -25.74 37.34 11.01
CA VAL A 651 -25.33 37.95 9.74
C VAL A 651 -26.37 38.97 9.30
N ALA A 652 -27.66 38.62 9.36
CA ALA A 652 -28.77 39.48 9.00
C ALA A 652 -28.83 40.73 9.90
N ARG A 653 -28.64 40.58 11.22
CA ARG A 653 -28.61 41.73 12.14
C ARG A 653 -27.45 42.69 11.85
N ARG A 654 -26.25 42.17 11.57
CA ARG A 654 -25.11 43.03 11.20
C ARG A 654 -25.31 43.68 9.83
N PHE A 655 -25.89 42.95 8.87
CA PHE A 655 -26.22 43.48 7.56
C PHE A 655 -27.25 44.61 7.65
N GLU A 656 -28.35 44.42 8.38
CA GLU A 656 -29.36 45.44 8.64
C GLU A 656 -28.77 46.67 9.33
N LYS A 657 -27.92 46.47 10.35
CA LYS A 657 -27.20 47.56 11.00
C LYS A 657 -26.39 48.39 9.98
N CYS A 658 -25.63 47.74 9.10
CA CYS A 658 -24.88 48.44 8.05
C CYS A 658 -25.78 49.16 7.05
N VAL A 659 -26.92 48.58 6.68
CA VAL A 659 -27.91 49.24 5.80
C VAL A 659 -28.49 50.49 6.47
N MET A 660 -28.81 50.44 7.77
CA MET A 660 -29.30 51.62 8.51
C MET A 660 -28.24 52.72 8.64
N GLU A 661 -26.96 52.34 8.81
CA GLU A 661 -25.83 53.26 8.74
C GLU A 661 -25.69 53.87 7.32
N ALA A 662 -25.88 53.06 6.28
CA ALA A 662 -25.84 53.50 4.88
C ALA A 662 -26.99 54.47 4.54
N VAL A 663 -28.20 54.23 5.04
CA VAL A 663 -29.33 55.19 4.93
C VAL A 663 -28.95 56.52 5.57
N SER A 664 -28.38 56.48 6.77
CA SER A 664 -27.93 57.70 7.46
C SER A 664 -26.90 58.46 6.62
N SER A 665 -25.93 57.76 6.01
CA SER A 665 -24.92 58.35 5.13
C SER A 665 -25.53 58.93 3.84
N ALA A 666 -26.49 58.25 3.21
CA ALA A 666 -27.14 58.71 1.98
C ALA A 666 -28.04 59.93 2.21
N CYS A 667 -28.75 59.98 3.33
CA CYS A 667 -29.54 61.15 3.74
C CYS A 667 -28.65 62.37 4.00
N GLN A 668 -27.49 62.19 4.64
CA GLN A 668 -26.51 63.26 4.86
C GLN A 668 -25.93 63.81 3.55
N SER A 669 -25.75 62.96 2.53
CA SER A 669 -25.26 63.37 1.20
C SER A 669 -26.37 63.88 0.26
N GLN A 670 -27.58 64.12 0.77
CA GLN A 670 -28.77 64.54 0.00
C GLN A 670 -29.05 63.67 -1.23
N THR A 671 -28.67 62.40 -1.19
CA THR A 671 -28.92 61.44 -2.26
C THR A 671 -30.28 60.79 -2.03
N SER A 672 -31.13 60.70 -3.06
CA SER A 672 -32.41 59.99 -2.91
C SER A 672 -32.14 58.50 -2.63
N VAL A 673 -32.67 58.03 -1.51
CA VAL A 673 -32.61 56.63 -1.07
C VAL A 673 -33.72 55.82 -1.70
N LEU A 674 -34.95 56.35 -1.76
CA LEU A 674 -36.15 55.59 -2.13
C LEU A 674 -36.42 55.57 -3.65
N GLU A 675 -35.70 56.37 -4.44
CA GLU A 675 -35.85 56.40 -5.89
C GLU A 675 -35.35 55.10 -6.54
N GLY A 676 -36.27 54.41 -7.24
CA GLY A 676 -35.96 53.16 -7.96
C GLY A 676 -35.90 51.90 -7.08
N ILE A 677 -36.27 51.97 -5.80
CA ILE A 677 -36.38 50.80 -4.93
C ILE A 677 -37.75 50.14 -5.08
N SER A 678 -37.75 48.86 -5.47
CA SER A 678 -38.91 47.97 -5.35
C SER A 678 -38.68 46.99 -4.20
N CYS A 679 -39.38 47.15 -3.09
CA CYS A 679 -39.30 46.23 -1.95
C CYS A 679 -40.55 45.35 -1.89
N HIS A 680 -40.36 44.05 -1.98
CA HIS A 680 -41.46 43.07 -1.91
C HIS A 680 -41.77 42.62 -0.48
N ASP A 681 -40.83 42.87 0.45
CA ASP A 681 -40.96 42.57 1.88
C ASP A 681 -41.40 43.85 2.62
N LEU A 682 -42.66 43.88 3.07
CA LEU A 682 -43.28 45.04 3.70
C LEU A 682 -42.64 45.39 5.05
N GLN A 683 -42.06 44.42 5.77
CA GLN A 683 -41.41 44.66 7.06
C GLN A 683 -40.03 45.32 6.89
N LYS A 684 -39.22 44.81 5.95
CA LYS A 684 -37.95 45.44 5.56
C LYS A 684 -38.18 46.84 5.01
N PHE A 685 -39.24 46.99 4.21
CA PHE A 685 -39.61 48.28 3.65
C PHE A 685 -40.05 49.28 4.73
N GLY A 686 -40.89 48.86 5.68
CA GLY A 686 -41.31 49.71 6.80
C GLY A 686 -40.13 50.16 7.67
N SER A 687 -39.17 49.26 7.92
CA SER A 687 -37.95 49.59 8.66
C SER A 687 -37.08 50.60 7.90
N LEU A 688 -36.94 50.44 6.57
CA LEU A 688 -36.23 51.38 5.71
C LEU A 688 -36.89 52.77 5.67
N VAL A 689 -38.21 52.82 5.45
CA VAL A 689 -38.98 54.07 5.40
C VAL A 689 -38.89 54.80 6.74
N SER A 690 -39.04 54.08 7.85
CA SER A 690 -38.86 54.64 9.20
C SER A 690 -37.47 55.21 9.42
N ALA A 691 -36.42 54.50 8.95
CA ALA A 691 -35.06 54.99 9.02
C ALA A 691 -34.85 56.24 8.16
N VAL A 692 -35.36 56.28 6.92
CA VAL A 692 -35.29 57.46 6.05
C VAL A 692 -35.95 58.66 6.74
N ILE A 693 -37.19 58.52 7.23
CA ILE A 693 -37.89 59.60 7.93
C ILE A 693 -37.08 60.08 9.14
N THR A 694 -36.60 59.16 9.97
CA THR A 694 -35.89 59.51 11.22
C THR A 694 -34.53 60.15 10.96
N LYS A 695 -33.85 59.76 9.89
CA LYS A 695 -32.48 60.18 9.56
C LYS A 695 -32.43 61.38 8.62
N SER A 696 -33.46 61.60 7.80
CA SER A 696 -33.59 62.79 6.96
C SER A 696 -34.23 63.97 7.70
N TRP A 697 -34.92 63.73 8.83
CA TRP A 697 -35.57 64.80 9.60
C TRP A 697 -34.58 65.90 9.99
N PRO A 698 -34.93 67.18 9.84
CA PRO A 698 -34.05 68.28 10.23
C PRO A 698 -33.71 68.22 11.72
N ARG A 699 -32.45 68.46 12.05
CA ARG A 699 -31.97 68.51 13.44
C ARG A 699 -31.20 69.79 13.72
N ASN A 700 -31.42 70.36 14.90
CA ASN A 700 -30.65 71.48 15.42
C ASN A 700 -29.99 71.06 16.74
N ASN A 701 -28.66 71.17 16.84
CA ASN A 701 -27.88 70.69 18.00
C ASN A 701 -28.17 69.24 18.46
N GLY A 702 -28.59 68.37 17.53
CA GLY A 702 -28.88 66.95 17.79
C GLY A 702 -30.35 66.64 18.10
N GLU A 703 -31.18 67.65 18.40
CA GLU A 703 -32.62 67.52 18.65
C GLU A 703 -33.42 67.69 17.35
N ALA A 704 -34.59 67.05 17.30
CA ALA A 704 -35.50 67.17 16.16
C ALA A 704 -36.06 68.59 16.07
N VAL A 705 -36.10 69.16 14.87
CA VAL A 705 -36.65 70.49 14.66
C VAL A 705 -38.18 70.43 14.72
N ASP A 706 -38.77 71.26 15.59
CA ASP A 706 -40.22 71.49 15.73
C ASP A 706 -40.67 72.81 15.07
N ASP A 707 -39.75 73.56 14.46
CA ASP A 707 -40.04 74.79 13.74
C ASP A 707 -40.75 74.51 12.40
N LEU A 708 -41.92 75.14 12.20
CA LEU A 708 -42.79 74.90 11.06
C LEU A 708 -42.15 75.28 9.72
N ASP A 709 -41.34 76.35 9.69
CA ASP A 709 -40.72 76.83 8.46
C ASP A 709 -39.62 75.87 7.98
N GLU A 710 -38.78 75.37 8.89
CA GLU A 710 -37.75 74.37 8.57
C GLU A 710 -38.36 72.99 8.25
N ILE A 711 -39.47 72.60 8.89
CA ILE A 711 -40.22 71.40 8.52
C ILE A 711 -40.81 71.54 7.11
N LEU A 712 -41.46 72.66 6.80
CA LEU A 712 -42.05 72.92 5.47
C LEU A 712 -40.98 72.92 4.38
N LYS A 713 -39.83 73.56 4.65
CA LYS A 713 -38.67 73.56 3.77
C LYS A 713 -38.16 72.14 3.52
N HIS A 714 -38.02 71.31 4.55
CA HIS A 714 -37.66 69.90 4.41
C HIS A 714 -38.67 69.13 3.53
N LEU A 715 -39.96 69.35 3.74
CA LEU A 715 -41.01 68.69 2.94
C LEU A 715 -40.98 69.11 1.46
N LEU A 716 -40.58 70.35 1.17
CA LEU A 716 -40.49 70.89 -0.19
C LEU A 716 -39.20 70.51 -0.92
N THR A 717 -38.06 70.45 -0.20
CA THR A 717 -36.73 70.27 -0.82
C THR A 717 -36.09 68.90 -0.54
N GLY A 718 -36.68 68.09 0.32
CA GLY A 718 -36.13 66.79 0.70
C GLY A 718 -36.12 65.79 -0.48
N PRO A 719 -35.00 65.11 -0.76
CA PRO A 719 -34.83 64.27 -1.96
C PRO A 719 -35.80 63.08 -2.00
N ASP A 720 -36.17 62.52 -0.85
CA ASP A 720 -37.05 61.36 -0.74
C ASP A 720 -38.51 61.68 -0.40
N VAL A 721 -38.83 62.93 -0.06
CA VAL A 721 -40.18 63.32 0.43
C VAL A 721 -41.26 63.05 -0.61
N LYS A 722 -40.97 63.35 -1.88
CA LYS A 722 -41.87 63.05 -3.01
C LYS A 722 -42.17 61.54 -3.12
N GLN A 723 -41.17 60.69 -2.88
CA GLN A 723 -41.35 59.24 -2.93
C GLN A 723 -42.07 58.73 -1.68
N LEU A 724 -41.77 59.26 -0.49
CA LEU A 724 -42.49 58.95 0.75
C LEU A 724 -44.00 59.19 0.61
N PHE A 725 -44.41 60.35 0.09
CA PHE A 725 -45.84 60.64 -0.11
C PHE A 725 -46.49 59.79 -1.20
N LYS A 726 -45.77 59.49 -2.29
CA LYS A 726 -46.26 58.53 -3.30
C LYS A 726 -46.50 57.15 -2.70
N LEU A 727 -45.59 56.69 -1.84
CA LEU A 727 -45.67 55.39 -1.16
C LEU A 727 -46.81 55.36 -0.13
N TYR A 728 -47.03 56.45 0.61
CA TYR A 728 -48.18 56.63 1.50
C TYR A 728 -49.53 56.50 0.77
N GLY A 729 -49.62 57.06 -0.44
CA GLY A 729 -50.83 56.98 -1.27
C GLY A 729 -51.11 55.60 -1.88
N VAL A 730 -50.09 54.79 -2.15
CA VAL A 730 -50.21 53.54 -2.94
C VAL A 730 -50.20 52.27 -2.08
N CYS A 731 -49.56 52.26 -0.91
CA CYS A 731 -49.35 51.03 -0.14
C CYS A 731 -49.60 51.23 1.37
N ARG A 732 -50.86 51.17 1.82
CA ARG A 732 -51.23 51.37 3.24
C ARG A 732 -50.62 50.33 4.19
N GLU A 733 -50.42 49.10 3.75
CA GLU A 733 -49.95 47.99 4.60
C GLU A 733 -48.48 48.12 5.03
N GLY A 734 -47.59 48.66 4.17
CA GLY A 734 -46.18 48.90 4.52
C GLY A 734 -45.98 49.97 5.60
N TRP A 735 -46.91 50.93 5.69
CA TRP A 735 -46.91 51.97 6.73
C TRP A 735 -47.34 51.43 8.10
N VAL A 736 -48.21 50.40 8.14
CA VAL A 736 -48.58 49.71 9.38
C VAL A 736 -47.37 49.02 10.01
N CYS A 737 -46.42 48.54 9.20
CA CYS A 737 -45.18 47.92 9.65
C CYS A 737 -44.06 48.91 10.03
N CYS A 738 -44.26 50.23 9.86
CA CYS A 738 -43.32 51.22 10.39
C CYS A 738 -43.45 51.27 11.92
N PRO A 739 -42.34 51.24 12.69
CA PRO A 739 -42.36 51.29 14.16
C PRO A 739 -43.14 52.47 14.78
N PHE A 740 -43.43 53.51 13.99
CA PHE A 740 -44.19 54.69 14.40
C PHE A 740 -45.72 54.53 14.28
N SER A 741 -46.25 53.47 13.65
CA SER A 741 -47.70 53.29 13.45
C SER A 741 -48.48 53.06 14.76
N GLY A 742 -47.79 52.70 15.86
CA GLY A 742 -48.39 52.52 17.18
C GLY A 742 -48.37 53.76 18.10
N SER A 743 -47.75 54.86 17.69
CA SER A 743 -47.61 56.07 18.53
C SER A 743 -48.46 57.20 17.97
N ARG A 744 -49.71 57.29 18.44
CA ARG A 744 -50.67 58.41 18.33
C ARG A 744 -50.33 59.47 17.26
N ILE A 745 -50.70 59.20 16.01
CA ILE A 745 -51.11 60.25 15.07
C ILE A 745 -52.58 59.99 14.77
N GLY A 746 -53.44 60.47 15.66
CA GLY A 746 -54.86 60.17 15.65
C GLY A 746 -55.56 60.88 16.79
N GLN A 747 -55.52 62.21 16.77
CA GLN A 747 -56.54 63.12 17.31
C GLN A 747 -56.01 64.56 17.13
N GLY A 748 -56.61 65.29 16.20
CA GLY A 748 -56.20 66.65 15.84
C GLY A 748 -56.59 67.03 14.42
N ALA A 749 -57.83 66.74 14.03
CA ALA A 749 -58.57 67.42 12.97
C ALA A 749 -59.93 67.80 13.55
#